data_AF-A0A955EGB4-F1
#
_entry.id   AF-A0A955EGB4-F1
#
_cell.length_a   1.000
_cell.length_b   1.000
_cell.length_c   1.000
_cell.angle_alpha   90.00
_cell.angle_beta   90.00
_cell.angle_gamma   90.00
#
_symmetry.space_group_name_H-M   'P 1'
#
loop_
_entity.id
_entity.type
_entity.pdbx_description
1 polymer ?
#
loop_
_entity_poly.entity_id
_entity_poly.type
_entity_poly.pdbx_seq_one_letter_code
_entity_poly.pdbx_strand_id
1 'polypeptide(L)'
;MRAAALLGVAFTLGSAVSVPVQAQTNNPVYVDDSPRTATALEGVRDLAASDNLTEAVRVLQSLLDEEGSRVIAASGDADLFIPVRTRIHQELLANPDLLARYQRIEGPNAQRLLEEGRFEEIERAHLMTEAGCEAVLRLSQQLYESARFEAAWLMLRQLDRHPARVGFRREQARELLISIVGYLGLQDPADIDREVRDEAWALIDRWSQQANVAAPAQRAPLESPIKERFHSPWFNETLPDMEHLVAHPLPSVTFVESEELLDSLSPRSTSSMPPNAQFLYVMPAVAGDIVYLNDGVSISAWNRFTLNREWSVRTDNIDPGYRAAVGPSFEGTTSVTVEGPWVVGITGLNARSFSSTRQYITAIEAESGDVLWQTTARSLPDPTLADLIFRGPVIIDQRTVVLAASKQSSQRGLESRYLVGLDLITGEMRWARPLGSAGALRHGPRALEQDMPVSRSGVTYYTDPVGFVAAVESSNGRVQWIRRLESESNQFDTREPWEGSAPVVVDDRVYTLTPDRLAIHAYERETGKLKAQVSAAHFDGPRYILYADGMILGVTRRAIWGRPAEDLDAPMETLQLAQVPDPGIRGRVVVVGDELVVPVVNGLRIVAAHAEGPEHFRHLSLDDPGNVLPVESGLIVVDDRQFHPYLVWEVAERILRERMAARPEDATDAVTLAALAHRAGRNDLIVPTVDRAIRAIDADPSAPSSEKNRARLFRTLLDMIEPPPSLPTTVRLSDALRSDLLDRLGITAANPLEKVAHLMARGQFYETIDQPRKAVESYQAILGDERLVQTSYSQFENTVSAEAEARRRLRRIIRAHGTQVYDVFDQEAARQLAAAQSDPEPAAFEKIARQYPMASVTPRAWLAAAERYQSRQRGLLSIHAT
;
A
#
# COMPACT_ATOMS: atom_id res chain seq x y z
N MET A 1 -15.58 -6.88 94.18
CA MET A 1 -14.31 -7.58 93.87
C MET A 1 -14.66 -9.00 93.50
N ARG A 2 -14.07 -9.69 92.52
CA ARG A 2 -13.23 -9.38 91.36
C ARG A 2 -13.18 -10.72 90.59
N ALA A 3 -13.01 -10.62 89.28
CA ALA A 3 -12.31 -11.56 88.39
C ALA A 3 -12.97 -12.89 87.92
N ALA A 4 -12.96 -12.99 86.59
CA ALA A 4 -12.60 -14.13 85.73
C ALA A 4 -13.53 -15.35 85.61
N ALA A 5 -14.10 -15.56 84.42
CA ALA A 5 -13.72 -16.66 83.50
C ALA A 5 -14.53 -16.63 82.17
N LEU A 6 -13.78 -16.78 81.06
CA LEU A 6 -14.08 -17.41 79.76
C LEU A 6 -15.54 -17.70 79.33
N LEU A 7 -15.91 -17.29 78.11
CA LEU A 7 -16.09 -18.19 76.95
C LEU A 7 -16.35 -17.38 75.66
N GLY A 8 -15.77 -17.85 74.56
CA GLY A 8 -15.76 -17.19 73.25
C GLY A 8 -17.06 -17.27 72.48
N VAL A 9 -17.25 -16.29 71.59
CA VAL A 9 -18.16 -16.34 70.44
C VAL A 9 -17.43 -15.73 69.26
N ALA A 10 -17.22 -16.54 68.22
CA ALA A 10 -16.73 -16.11 66.93
C ALA A 10 -17.86 -15.39 66.18
N PHE A 11 -17.62 -14.13 65.79
CA PHE A 11 -18.49 -13.39 64.87
C PHE A 11 -17.96 -13.56 63.43
N THR A 12 -18.69 -14.32 62.63
CA THR A 12 -18.55 -14.35 61.17
C THR A 12 -19.08 -13.05 60.58
N LEU A 13 -18.18 -12.16 60.16
CA LEU A 13 -18.48 -11.01 59.31
C LEU A 13 -18.74 -11.51 57.88
N GLY A 14 -20.01 -11.50 57.46
CA GLY A 14 -20.39 -11.70 56.07
C GLY A 14 -19.97 -10.49 55.24
N SER A 15 -18.93 -10.65 54.43
CA SER A 15 -18.58 -9.70 53.38
C SER A 15 -19.59 -9.86 52.24
N ALA A 16 -20.57 -8.96 52.17
CA ALA A 16 -21.33 -8.76 50.95
C ALA A 16 -20.36 -8.30 49.85
N VAL A 17 -20.19 -9.13 48.82
CA VAL A 17 -19.52 -8.75 47.59
C VAL A 17 -20.44 -7.77 46.87
N SER A 18 -20.25 -6.47 47.12
CA SER A 18 -20.76 -5.42 46.27
C SER A 18 -19.97 -5.47 44.96
N VAL A 19 -20.52 -6.16 43.95
CA VAL A 19 -20.11 -5.96 42.56
C VAL A 19 -20.38 -4.49 42.24
N PRO A 20 -19.37 -3.66 41.91
CA PRO A 20 -19.66 -2.32 41.43
C PRO A 20 -20.35 -2.49 40.08
N VAL A 21 -21.65 -2.23 40.04
CA VAL A 21 -22.36 -1.93 38.80
C VAL A 21 -21.72 -0.63 38.28
N GLN A 22 -20.70 -0.75 37.43
CA GLN A 22 -20.29 0.37 36.59
C GLN A 22 -21.49 0.69 35.70
N ALA A 23 -22.18 1.79 36.02
CA ALA A 23 -23.21 2.33 35.16
C ALA A 23 -22.60 2.53 33.77
N GLN A 24 -23.12 1.80 32.77
CA GLN A 24 -22.84 2.03 31.36
C GLN A 24 -23.26 3.46 31.02
N THR A 25 -22.32 4.39 31.01
CA THR A 25 -22.55 5.73 30.45
C THR A 25 -22.64 5.58 28.94
N ASN A 26 -23.87 5.45 28.42
CA ASN A 26 -24.15 5.43 26.99
C ASN A 26 -23.65 6.75 26.38
N ASN A 27 -22.69 6.69 25.46
CA ASN A 27 -22.08 7.88 24.85
C ASN A 27 -22.89 8.21 23.59
N PRO A 28 -23.62 9.34 23.56
CA PRO A 28 -24.50 9.64 22.44
C PRO A 28 -23.70 9.85 21.16
N VAL A 29 -24.16 9.19 20.10
CA VAL A 29 -23.60 9.29 18.75
C VAL A 29 -24.46 10.23 17.92
N TYR A 30 -23.83 11.23 17.32
CA TYR A 30 -24.45 12.22 16.46
C TYR A 30 -23.97 12.01 15.03
N VAL A 31 -24.90 11.70 14.13
CA VAL A 31 -24.67 11.76 12.69
C VAL A 31 -24.96 13.18 12.18
N ASP A 32 -24.65 13.49 10.93
CA ASP A 32 -25.01 14.78 10.33
C ASP A 32 -26.51 14.84 9.98
N ASP A 33 -27.37 14.73 10.99
CA ASP A 33 -28.82 14.69 10.85
C ASP A 33 -29.46 16.08 10.78
N SER A 34 -30.63 16.16 10.14
CA SER A 34 -31.42 17.38 10.05
C SER A 34 -32.75 17.26 10.81
N PRO A 35 -32.79 17.54 12.13
CA PRO A 35 -34.04 17.58 12.90
C PRO A 35 -35.03 18.59 12.32
N ARG A 36 -34.54 19.72 11.79
CA ARG A 36 -35.34 20.74 11.10
C ARG A 36 -36.14 20.16 9.93
N THR A 37 -35.51 19.28 9.15
CA THR A 37 -36.15 18.63 8.00
C THR A 37 -37.34 17.77 8.44
N ALA A 38 -37.21 17.03 9.56
CA ALA A 38 -38.30 16.18 10.05
C ALA A 38 -39.57 16.98 10.34
N THR A 39 -39.45 18.06 11.12
CA THR A 39 -40.57 18.96 11.42
C THR A 39 -41.10 19.68 10.17
N ALA A 40 -40.21 20.09 9.26
CA ALA A 40 -40.63 20.78 8.04
C ALA A 40 -41.41 19.86 7.10
N LEU A 41 -41.05 18.57 6.99
CA LEU A 41 -41.78 17.59 6.16
C LEU A 41 -43.19 17.29 6.70
N GLU A 42 -43.38 17.29 8.02
CA GLU A 42 -44.72 17.23 8.62
C GLU A 42 -45.55 18.44 8.20
N GLY A 43 -44.99 19.65 8.34
CA GLY A 43 -45.64 20.88 7.89
C GLY A 43 -45.95 20.92 6.39
N VAL A 44 -45.09 20.34 5.54
CA VAL A 44 -45.34 20.20 4.08
C VAL A 44 -46.58 19.35 3.81
N ARG A 45 -46.81 18.28 4.58
CA ARG A 45 -47.99 17.42 4.44
C ARG A 45 -49.26 18.17 4.85
N ASP A 46 -49.20 18.96 5.92
CA ASP A 46 -50.33 19.79 6.36
C ASP A 46 -50.68 20.89 5.33
N LEU A 47 -49.65 21.53 4.76
CA LEU A 47 -49.80 22.50 3.68
C LEU A 47 -50.42 21.86 2.44
N ALA A 48 -49.97 20.67 2.06
CA ALA A 48 -50.52 19.93 0.93
C ALA A 48 -51.97 19.49 1.17
N ALA A 49 -52.30 19.03 2.38
CA ALA A 49 -53.67 18.68 2.78
C ALA A 49 -54.62 19.90 2.79
N SER A 50 -54.06 21.10 3.01
CA SER A 50 -54.78 22.37 2.99
C SER A 50 -54.78 23.07 1.62
N ASP A 51 -54.37 22.36 0.55
CA ASP A 51 -54.24 22.88 -0.83
C ASP A 51 -53.29 24.09 -0.99
N ASN A 52 -52.36 24.29 -0.05
CA ASN A 52 -51.33 25.33 -0.11
C ASN A 52 -50.02 24.78 -0.73
N LEU A 53 -50.12 24.24 -1.94
CA LEU A 53 -49.01 23.55 -2.62
C LEU A 53 -47.83 24.48 -2.96
N THR A 54 -48.06 25.77 -3.12
CA THR A 54 -46.99 26.74 -3.45
C THR A 54 -46.03 26.90 -2.28
N GLU A 55 -46.56 27.02 -1.06
CA GLU A 55 -45.73 27.15 0.14
C GLU A 55 -45.04 25.83 0.48
N ALA A 56 -45.75 24.70 0.28
CA ALA A 56 -45.15 23.38 0.42
C ALA A 56 -43.91 23.21 -0.49
N VAL A 57 -44.00 23.63 -1.76
CA VAL A 57 -42.87 23.62 -2.70
C VAL A 57 -41.72 24.51 -2.22
N ARG A 58 -42.02 25.73 -1.74
CA ARG A 58 -41.00 26.66 -1.24
C ARG A 58 -40.20 26.07 -0.08
N VAL A 59 -40.89 25.39 0.84
CA VAL A 59 -40.25 24.69 1.96
C VAL A 59 -39.38 23.54 1.45
N LEU A 60 -39.91 22.69 0.55
CA LEU A 60 -39.14 21.57 0.00
C LEU A 60 -37.87 22.02 -0.73
N GLN A 61 -37.94 23.09 -1.55
CA GLN A 61 -36.77 23.60 -2.25
C GLN A 61 -35.72 24.17 -1.29
N SER A 62 -36.13 24.96 -0.29
CA SER A 62 -35.21 25.47 0.74
C SER A 62 -34.51 24.33 1.51
N LEU A 63 -35.20 23.22 1.77
CA LEU A 63 -34.58 22.04 2.37
C LEU A 63 -33.59 21.35 1.42
N LEU A 64 -33.87 21.26 0.12
CA LEU A 64 -32.93 20.70 -0.86
C LEU A 64 -31.65 21.55 -0.96
N ASP A 65 -31.80 22.87 -0.96
CA ASP A 65 -30.69 23.82 -1.08
C ASP A 65 -29.79 23.83 0.17
N GLU A 66 -30.40 23.84 1.36
CA GLU A 66 -29.69 24.03 2.63
C GLU A 66 -29.30 22.72 3.33
N GLU A 67 -30.16 21.69 3.26
CA GLU A 67 -30.04 20.45 4.05
C GLU A 67 -29.91 19.20 3.17
N GLY A 68 -29.94 19.33 1.84
CA GLY A 68 -30.04 18.20 0.92
C GLY A 68 -28.91 17.17 1.02
N SER A 69 -27.72 17.58 1.48
CA SER A 69 -26.58 16.68 1.70
C SER A 69 -26.52 16.04 3.09
N ARG A 70 -27.41 16.42 4.00
CA ARG A 70 -27.53 15.87 5.35
C ARG A 70 -28.45 14.66 5.33
N VAL A 71 -28.58 14.00 6.47
CA VAL A 71 -29.41 12.80 6.61
C VAL A 71 -30.62 13.01 7.53
N ILE A 72 -31.61 12.14 7.43
CA ILE A 72 -32.81 12.10 8.26
C ILE A 72 -33.17 10.64 8.55
N ALA A 73 -33.71 10.37 9.74
CA ALA A 73 -34.16 9.03 10.11
C ALA A 73 -35.18 8.49 9.10
N ALA A 74 -35.04 7.23 8.73
CA ALA A 74 -35.94 6.50 7.86
C ALA A 74 -37.27 6.24 8.58
N SER A 75 -38.36 6.18 7.81
CA SER A 75 -39.68 5.91 8.39
C SER A 75 -39.73 4.48 8.96
N GLY A 76 -39.97 4.37 10.27
CA GLY A 76 -40.09 3.08 10.97
C GLY A 76 -38.79 2.53 11.56
N ASP A 77 -37.66 3.22 11.38
CA ASP A 77 -36.37 2.84 11.97
C ASP A 77 -35.59 4.11 12.36
N ALA A 78 -35.50 4.38 13.68
CA ALA A 78 -34.89 5.60 14.21
C ALA A 78 -33.37 5.62 14.14
N ASP A 79 -32.75 4.47 13.88
CA ASP A 79 -31.30 4.32 13.80
C ASP A 79 -30.79 4.19 12.36
N LEU A 80 -31.68 3.99 11.39
CA LEU A 80 -31.37 4.08 9.97
C LEU A 80 -31.63 5.50 9.47
N PHE A 81 -30.62 6.14 8.88
CA PHE A 81 -30.67 7.46 8.31
C PHE A 81 -30.47 7.40 6.80
N ILE A 82 -31.27 8.15 6.06
CA ILE A 82 -31.19 8.29 4.60
C ILE A 82 -31.00 9.76 4.23
N PRO A 83 -30.52 10.08 3.01
CA PRO A 83 -30.37 11.47 2.59
C PRO A 83 -31.69 12.23 2.63
N VAL A 84 -31.65 13.48 3.09
CA VAL A 84 -32.79 14.41 3.05
C VAL A 84 -33.38 14.51 1.64
N ARG A 85 -32.51 14.60 0.63
CA ARG A 85 -32.89 14.60 -0.78
C ARG A 85 -33.72 13.37 -1.18
N THR A 86 -33.29 12.18 -0.80
CA THR A 86 -34.02 10.93 -1.07
C THR A 86 -35.42 10.97 -0.45
N ARG A 87 -35.54 11.46 0.79
CA ARG A 87 -36.84 11.61 1.46
C ARG A 87 -37.75 12.61 0.76
N ILE A 88 -37.23 13.76 0.35
CA ILE A 88 -37.99 14.79 -0.37
C ILE A 88 -38.47 14.26 -1.73
N HIS A 89 -37.62 13.56 -2.48
CA HIS A 89 -38.02 12.96 -3.74
C HIS A 89 -39.11 11.91 -3.57
N GLN A 90 -39.06 11.09 -2.51
CA GLN A 90 -40.13 10.14 -2.18
C GLN A 90 -41.46 10.86 -1.90
N GLU A 91 -41.46 11.97 -1.16
CA GLU A 91 -42.68 12.75 -0.90
C GLU A 91 -43.23 13.39 -2.18
N LEU A 92 -42.37 13.94 -3.05
CA LEU A 92 -42.79 14.47 -4.36
C LEU A 92 -43.39 13.38 -5.25
N LEU A 93 -42.75 12.21 -5.35
CA LEU A 93 -43.26 11.09 -6.16
C LEU A 93 -44.55 10.49 -5.60
N ALA A 94 -44.76 10.55 -4.28
CA ALA A 94 -45.99 10.08 -3.63
C ALA A 94 -47.18 11.04 -3.81
N ASN A 95 -46.95 12.32 -4.13
CA ASN A 95 -48.00 13.33 -4.31
C ASN A 95 -47.89 13.99 -5.71
N PRO A 96 -48.63 13.48 -6.71
CA PRO A 96 -48.58 13.97 -8.09
C PRO A 96 -48.90 15.47 -8.24
N ASP A 97 -49.85 16.00 -7.46
CA ASP A 97 -50.24 17.42 -7.54
C ASP A 97 -49.14 18.33 -7.01
N LEU A 98 -48.49 17.93 -5.91
CA LEU A 98 -47.34 18.62 -5.35
C LEU A 98 -46.15 18.59 -6.32
N LEU A 99 -45.87 17.44 -6.95
CA LEU A 99 -44.82 17.32 -7.97
C LEU A 99 -45.10 18.21 -9.19
N ALA A 100 -46.33 18.21 -9.71
CA ALA A 100 -46.71 19.07 -10.82
C ALA A 100 -46.56 20.56 -10.46
N ARG A 101 -46.87 20.93 -9.21
CA ARG A 101 -46.65 22.29 -8.71
C ARG A 101 -45.16 22.62 -8.59
N TYR A 102 -44.36 21.70 -8.05
CA TYR A 102 -42.91 21.82 -7.93
C TYR A 102 -42.27 22.08 -9.29
N GLN A 103 -42.57 21.25 -10.29
CA GLN A 103 -42.04 21.37 -11.65
C GLN A 103 -42.43 22.70 -12.31
N ARG A 104 -43.63 23.23 -12.04
CA ARG A 104 -44.08 24.52 -12.57
C ARG A 104 -43.33 25.71 -11.96
N ILE A 105 -42.97 25.64 -10.67
CA ILE A 105 -42.30 26.72 -9.95
C ILE A 105 -40.78 26.67 -10.19
N GLU A 106 -40.16 25.51 -9.98
CA GLU A 106 -38.70 25.35 -10.00
C GLU A 106 -38.15 24.97 -11.39
N GLY A 107 -39.00 24.48 -12.30
CA GLY A 107 -38.59 24.11 -13.66
C GLY A 107 -37.88 25.22 -14.44
N PRO A 108 -38.37 26.48 -14.46
CA PRO A 108 -37.69 27.59 -15.14
C PRO A 108 -36.30 27.88 -14.59
N ASN A 109 -36.10 27.78 -13.26
CA ASN A 109 -34.79 28.00 -12.65
C ASN A 109 -33.83 26.85 -13.01
N ALA A 110 -34.30 25.60 -12.92
CA ALA A 110 -33.52 24.43 -13.32
C ALA A 110 -33.13 24.49 -14.82
N GLN A 111 -34.02 24.98 -15.68
CA GLN A 111 -33.75 25.17 -17.11
C GLN A 111 -32.67 26.23 -17.36
N ARG A 112 -32.71 27.36 -16.62
CA ARG A 112 -31.65 28.38 -16.70
C ARG A 112 -30.29 27.81 -16.30
N LEU A 113 -30.23 27.03 -15.21
CA LEU A 113 -29.01 26.37 -14.78
C LEU A 113 -28.50 25.35 -15.81
N LEU A 114 -29.41 24.68 -16.52
CA LEU A 114 -29.07 23.72 -17.58
C LEU A 114 -28.40 24.43 -18.76
N GLU A 115 -28.92 25.59 -19.15
CA GLU A 115 -28.35 26.45 -20.19
C GLU A 115 -26.97 27.00 -19.79
N GLU A 116 -26.74 27.21 -18.49
CA GLU A 116 -25.44 27.60 -17.91
C GLU A 116 -24.46 26.42 -17.74
N GLY A 117 -24.89 25.18 -18.01
CA GLY A 117 -24.05 23.99 -17.86
C GLY A 117 -23.78 23.56 -16.41
N ARG A 118 -24.57 24.04 -15.44
CA ARG A 118 -24.39 23.77 -13.99
C ARG A 118 -25.06 22.45 -13.58
N PHE A 119 -24.66 21.34 -14.21
CA PHE A 119 -25.37 20.06 -14.09
C PHE A 119 -25.38 19.48 -12.67
N GLU A 120 -24.27 19.58 -11.91
CA GLU A 120 -24.19 19.05 -10.55
C GLU A 120 -25.14 19.76 -9.58
N GLU A 121 -25.32 21.06 -9.74
CA GLU A 121 -26.24 21.84 -8.90
C GLU A 121 -27.70 21.45 -9.21
N ILE A 122 -28.03 21.27 -10.49
CA ILE A 122 -29.36 20.82 -10.91
C ILE A 122 -29.64 19.41 -10.39
N GLU A 123 -28.69 18.50 -10.52
CA GLU A 123 -28.81 17.14 -10.01
C GLU A 123 -29.09 17.18 -8.50
N ARG A 124 -28.32 17.97 -7.76
CA ARG A 124 -28.41 18.04 -6.31
C ARG A 124 -29.72 18.66 -5.81
N ALA A 125 -30.18 19.75 -6.43
CA ALA A 125 -31.25 20.59 -5.89
C ALA A 125 -32.56 20.58 -6.70
N HIS A 126 -32.53 20.13 -7.96
CA HIS A 126 -33.66 20.23 -8.89
C HIS A 126 -33.92 18.92 -9.66
N LEU A 127 -33.53 17.76 -9.09
CA LEU A 127 -33.61 16.47 -9.79
C LEU A 127 -35.00 16.21 -10.38
N MET A 128 -36.08 16.46 -9.63
CA MET A 128 -37.46 16.11 -10.02
C MET A 128 -38.06 16.99 -11.14
N THR A 129 -37.25 17.84 -11.79
CA THR A 129 -37.64 18.65 -12.95
C THR A 129 -37.25 17.98 -14.28
N GLU A 130 -37.75 18.49 -15.41
CA GLU A 130 -37.28 18.01 -16.72
C GLU A 130 -35.79 18.28 -16.95
N ALA A 131 -35.32 19.47 -16.56
CA ALA A 131 -33.91 19.83 -16.61
C ALA A 131 -33.06 18.94 -15.68
N GLY A 132 -33.62 18.49 -14.55
CA GLY A 132 -33.00 17.50 -13.66
C GLY A 132 -32.75 16.15 -14.33
N CYS A 133 -33.73 15.65 -15.09
CA CYS A 133 -33.54 14.43 -15.87
C CYS A 133 -32.43 14.57 -16.92
N GLU A 134 -32.39 15.69 -17.63
CA GLU A 134 -31.34 15.98 -18.62
C GLU A 134 -29.97 16.12 -17.95
N ALA A 135 -29.87 16.83 -16.82
CA ALA A 135 -28.63 17.00 -16.09
C ALA A 135 -28.02 15.66 -15.65
N VAL A 136 -28.84 14.71 -15.16
CA VAL A 136 -28.37 13.36 -14.84
C VAL A 136 -27.85 12.63 -16.07
N LEU A 137 -28.52 12.73 -17.22
CA LEU A 137 -28.03 12.12 -18.47
C LEU A 137 -26.66 12.69 -18.87
N ARG A 138 -26.49 14.01 -18.76
CA ARG A 138 -25.20 14.69 -19.05
C ARG A 138 -24.10 14.28 -18.07
N LEU A 139 -24.39 14.24 -16.78
CA LEU A 139 -23.43 13.82 -15.75
C LEU A 139 -23.05 12.35 -15.91
N SER A 140 -24.02 11.46 -16.12
CA SER A 140 -23.74 10.04 -16.40
C SER A 140 -22.88 9.86 -17.65
N GLN A 141 -23.13 10.64 -18.71
CA GLN A 141 -22.30 10.63 -19.91
C GLN A 141 -20.87 11.13 -19.61
N GLN A 142 -20.71 12.24 -18.90
CA GLN A 142 -19.38 12.77 -18.52
C GLN A 142 -18.59 11.79 -17.64
N LEU A 143 -19.26 11.11 -16.70
CA LEU A 143 -18.66 10.08 -15.87
C LEU A 143 -18.23 8.87 -16.70
N TYR A 144 -19.08 8.41 -17.62
CA TYR A 144 -18.77 7.34 -18.57
C TYR A 144 -17.56 7.69 -19.45
N GLU A 145 -17.54 8.88 -20.04
CA GLU A 145 -16.43 9.38 -20.88
C GLU A 145 -15.14 9.55 -20.09
N SER A 146 -15.24 9.77 -18.78
CA SER A 146 -14.10 9.84 -17.84
C SER A 146 -13.68 8.48 -17.27
N ALA A 147 -14.23 7.37 -17.79
CA ALA A 147 -14.01 6.01 -17.32
C ALA A 147 -14.35 5.77 -15.84
N ARG A 148 -15.41 6.43 -15.33
CA ARG A 148 -15.99 6.22 -13.99
C ARG A 148 -17.34 5.52 -14.12
N PHE A 149 -17.29 4.24 -14.44
CA PHE A 149 -18.44 3.48 -14.93
C PHE A 149 -19.47 3.18 -13.83
N GLU A 150 -19.04 2.78 -12.64
CA GLU A 150 -19.91 2.50 -11.50
C GLU A 150 -20.57 3.80 -10.99
N ALA A 151 -19.85 4.91 -11.00
CA ALA A 151 -20.38 6.24 -10.71
C ALA A 151 -21.40 6.67 -11.77
N ALA A 152 -21.12 6.43 -13.06
CA ALA A 152 -22.07 6.69 -14.13
C ALA A 152 -23.36 5.87 -13.97
N TRP A 153 -23.22 4.60 -13.56
CA TRP A 153 -24.33 3.70 -13.22
C TRP A 153 -25.15 4.23 -12.03
N LEU A 154 -24.50 4.52 -10.90
CA LEU A 154 -25.14 5.06 -9.69
C LEU A 154 -25.82 6.41 -9.95
N MET A 155 -25.25 7.23 -10.84
CA MET A 155 -25.85 8.48 -11.30
C MET A 155 -27.10 8.20 -12.15
N LEU A 156 -27.01 7.31 -13.14
CA LEU A 156 -28.06 7.05 -14.12
C LEU A 156 -29.26 6.32 -13.53
N ARG A 157 -29.03 5.39 -12.59
CA ARG A 157 -30.10 4.60 -11.95
C ARG A 157 -31.11 5.47 -11.18
N GLN A 158 -30.73 6.69 -10.79
CA GLN A 158 -31.66 7.67 -10.22
C GLN A 158 -32.86 7.95 -11.13
N LEU A 159 -32.71 7.75 -12.44
CA LEU A 159 -33.77 7.98 -13.42
C LEU A 159 -34.80 6.85 -13.50
N ASP A 160 -34.63 5.74 -12.77
CA ASP A 160 -35.54 4.58 -12.88
C ASP A 160 -37.01 4.97 -12.68
N ARG A 161 -37.27 5.75 -11.61
CA ARG A 161 -38.61 6.26 -11.26
C ARG A 161 -38.85 7.71 -11.67
N HIS A 162 -38.00 8.30 -12.51
CA HIS A 162 -38.07 9.72 -12.82
C HIS A 162 -39.21 10.04 -13.81
N PRO A 163 -40.12 10.99 -13.49
CA PRO A 163 -41.32 11.26 -14.30
C PRO A 163 -40.99 11.78 -15.71
N ALA A 164 -39.90 12.53 -15.87
CA ALA A 164 -39.48 13.07 -17.16
C ALA A 164 -38.69 12.08 -18.05
N ARG A 165 -38.49 10.82 -17.62
CA ARG A 165 -37.83 9.78 -18.44
C ARG A 165 -38.82 9.21 -19.48
N VAL A 166 -39.19 10.05 -20.43
CA VAL A 166 -40.14 9.76 -21.51
C VAL A 166 -39.56 10.15 -22.87
N GLY A 167 -40.14 9.59 -23.95
CA GLY A 167 -39.75 9.90 -25.32
C GLY A 167 -38.24 9.76 -25.56
N PHE A 168 -37.61 10.80 -26.10
CA PHE A 168 -36.18 10.82 -26.42
C PHE A 168 -35.27 10.60 -25.20
N ARG A 169 -35.61 11.16 -24.02
CA ARG A 169 -34.80 10.98 -22.79
C ARG A 169 -34.81 9.54 -22.31
N ARG A 170 -35.92 8.81 -22.51
CA ARG A 170 -36.01 7.37 -22.20
C ARG A 170 -35.06 6.57 -23.09
N GLU A 171 -35.07 6.87 -24.38
CA GLU A 171 -34.18 6.23 -25.36
C GLU A 171 -32.72 6.47 -25.00
N GLN A 172 -32.35 7.73 -24.76
CA GLN A 172 -30.98 8.12 -24.40
C GLN A 172 -30.52 7.48 -23.09
N ALA A 173 -31.38 7.45 -22.05
CA ALA A 173 -31.07 6.78 -20.80
C ALA A 173 -30.77 5.29 -21.02
N ARG A 174 -31.60 4.60 -21.82
CA ARG A 174 -31.42 3.18 -22.13
C ARG A 174 -30.12 2.93 -22.88
N GLU A 175 -29.85 3.68 -23.95
CA GLU A 175 -28.62 3.51 -24.73
C GLU A 175 -27.35 3.80 -23.93
N LEU A 176 -27.39 4.83 -23.07
CA LEU A 176 -26.30 5.12 -22.16
C LEU A 176 -26.10 3.98 -21.14
N LEU A 177 -27.18 3.43 -20.58
CA LEU A 177 -27.09 2.30 -19.66
C LEU A 177 -26.51 1.04 -20.32
N ILE A 178 -26.94 0.73 -21.55
CA ILE A 178 -26.39 -0.37 -22.36
C ILE A 178 -24.88 -0.16 -22.62
N SER A 179 -24.44 1.09 -22.77
CA SER A 179 -23.03 1.41 -22.93
C SER A 179 -22.26 1.21 -21.62
N ILE A 180 -22.80 1.67 -20.50
CA ILE A 180 -22.16 1.57 -19.17
C ILE A 180 -22.03 0.10 -18.73
N VAL A 181 -23.06 -0.74 -18.90
CA VAL A 181 -23.08 -2.11 -18.36
C VAL A 181 -21.95 -3.00 -18.87
N GLY A 182 -21.43 -2.73 -20.08
CA GLY A 182 -20.29 -3.44 -20.65
C GLY A 182 -18.98 -3.22 -19.90
N TYR A 183 -18.89 -2.14 -19.10
CA TYR A 183 -17.71 -1.73 -18.35
C TYR A 183 -17.85 -1.93 -16.83
N LEU A 184 -19.04 -2.23 -16.31
CA LEU A 184 -19.24 -2.47 -14.87
C LEU A 184 -18.50 -3.73 -14.43
N GLY A 185 -17.78 -3.66 -13.31
CA GLY A 185 -17.04 -4.81 -12.77
C GLY A 185 -15.78 -5.15 -13.56
N LEU A 186 -15.27 -4.24 -14.41
CA LEU A 186 -13.97 -4.43 -15.08
C LEU A 186 -12.80 -4.54 -14.10
N GLN A 187 -12.95 -4.02 -12.89
CA GLN A 187 -11.93 -4.05 -11.85
C GLN A 187 -11.99 -5.33 -10.99
N ASP A 188 -13.08 -6.12 -11.09
CA ASP A 188 -13.29 -7.33 -10.28
C ASP A 188 -13.47 -8.60 -11.15
N PRO A 189 -12.48 -9.50 -11.17
CA PRO A 189 -12.41 -10.69 -12.00
C PRO A 189 -12.93 -11.96 -11.31
N ALA A 190 -13.19 -11.92 -10.00
CA ALA A 190 -13.69 -13.07 -9.25
C ALA A 190 -15.19 -13.33 -9.46
N ASP A 191 -15.79 -12.69 -10.48
CA ASP A 191 -17.24 -12.67 -10.75
C ASP A 191 -18.04 -12.08 -9.56
N ILE A 192 -17.36 -11.44 -8.60
CA ILE A 192 -17.93 -10.87 -7.39
C ILE A 192 -18.84 -9.67 -7.73
N ASP A 193 -18.48 -8.86 -8.74
CA ASP A 193 -19.34 -7.77 -9.23
C ASP A 193 -20.39 -8.19 -10.28
N ARG A 194 -20.57 -9.50 -10.51
CA ARG A 194 -21.59 -10.02 -11.42
C ARG A 194 -22.98 -9.51 -11.08
N GLU A 195 -23.29 -9.37 -9.81
CA GLU A 195 -24.60 -8.93 -9.36
C GLU A 195 -24.94 -7.51 -9.78
N VAL A 196 -23.98 -6.57 -9.73
CA VAL A 196 -24.23 -5.19 -10.16
C VAL A 196 -24.50 -5.14 -11.65
N ARG A 197 -23.86 -6.03 -12.40
CA ARG A 197 -24.17 -6.21 -13.83
C ARG A 197 -25.54 -6.84 -14.02
N ASP A 198 -25.92 -7.83 -13.22
CA ASP A 198 -27.24 -8.47 -13.28
C ASP A 198 -28.36 -7.47 -12.90
N GLU A 199 -28.14 -6.62 -11.90
CA GLU A 199 -29.01 -5.49 -11.53
C GLU A 199 -29.15 -4.50 -12.69
N ALA A 200 -28.04 -4.15 -13.35
CA ALA A 200 -28.04 -3.28 -14.51
C ALA A 200 -28.78 -3.90 -15.70
N TRP A 201 -28.60 -5.20 -15.98
CA TRP A 201 -29.35 -5.91 -17.01
C TRP A 201 -30.85 -5.99 -16.68
N ALA A 202 -31.20 -6.27 -15.43
CA ALA A 202 -32.58 -6.24 -14.99
C ALA A 202 -33.21 -4.85 -15.17
N LEU A 203 -32.44 -3.77 -14.99
CA LEU A 203 -32.89 -2.41 -15.27
C LEU A 203 -33.05 -2.15 -16.78
N ILE A 204 -32.11 -2.62 -17.60
CA ILE A 204 -32.19 -2.56 -19.08
C ILE A 204 -33.46 -3.26 -19.57
N ASP A 205 -33.78 -4.44 -19.05
CA ASP A 205 -34.99 -5.18 -19.41
C ASP A 205 -36.24 -4.39 -19.09
N ARG A 206 -36.34 -3.85 -17.86
CA ARG A 206 -37.46 -2.99 -17.46
C ARG A 206 -37.59 -1.76 -18.35
N TRP A 207 -36.49 -1.09 -18.67
CA TRP A 207 -36.50 0.11 -19.51
C TRP A 207 -36.84 -0.20 -20.96
N SER A 208 -36.43 -1.35 -21.48
CA SER A 208 -36.78 -1.84 -22.82
C SER A 208 -38.27 -2.15 -22.94
N GLN A 209 -38.84 -2.82 -21.93
CA GLN A 209 -40.28 -3.06 -21.83
C GLN A 209 -41.08 -1.75 -21.80
N GLN A 210 -40.65 -0.77 -21.00
CA GLN A 210 -41.28 0.56 -20.93
C GLN A 210 -41.15 1.35 -22.24
N ALA A 211 -40.08 1.14 -23.01
CA ALA A 211 -39.90 1.74 -24.33
C ALA A 211 -40.62 0.97 -25.45
N ASN A 212 -41.22 -0.19 -25.14
CA ASN A 212 -41.84 -1.09 -26.11
C ASN A 212 -40.87 -1.51 -27.24
N VAL A 213 -39.63 -1.82 -26.86
CA VAL A 213 -38.58 -2.35 -27.74
C VAL A 213 -38.04 -3.66 -27.18
N ALA A 214 -37.44 -4.49 -28.04
CA ALA A 214 -36.78 -5.69 -27.58
C ALA A 214 -35.53 -5.33 -26.75
N ALA A 215 -35.35 -5.99 -25.62
CA ALA A 215 -34.11 -5.87 -24.85
C ALA A 215 -32.93 -6.39 -25.70
N PRO A 216 -31.78 -5.70 -25.69
CA PRO A 216 -30.60 -6.21 -26.36
C PRO A 216 -30.13 -7.51 -25.71
N ALA A 217 -29.47 -8.37 -26.50
CA ALA A 217 -28.84 -9.56 -25.95
C ALA A 217 -27.73 -9.16 -24.95
N GLN A 218 -27.66 -9.87 -23.82
CA GLN A 218 -26.58 -9.72 -22.86
C GLN A 218 -25.23 -9.95 -23.56
N ARG A 219 -24.30 -9.02 -23.36
CA ARG A 219 -22.95 -9.09 -23.90
C ARG A 219 -21.99 -9.57 -22.82
N ALA A 220 -20.95 -10.29 -23.25
CA ALA A 220 -19.86 -10.61 -22.36
C ALA A 220 -19.19 -9.33 -21.85
N PRO A 221 -18.69 -9.32 -20.59
CA PRO A 221 -17.76 -8.29 -20.11
C PRO A 221 -16.70 -7.95 -21.15
N LEU A 222 -16.34 -6.67 -21.23
CA LEU A 222 -15.05 -6.31 -21.83
C LEU A 222 -13.92 -6.85 -20.94
N GLU A 223 -12.76 -7.13 -21.54
CA GLU A 223 -11.56 -7.46 -20.78
C GLU A 223 -10.89 -6.17 -20.28
N SER A 224 -10.44 -6.17 -19.03
CA SER A 224 -9.69 -5.03 -18.47
C SER A 224 -8.33 -4.89 -19.17
N PRO A 225 -7.92 -3.67 -19.55
CA PRO A 225 -6.57 -3.44 -20.06
C PRO A 225 -5.50 -3.56 -18.95
N ILE A 226 -5.90 -3.46 -17.67
CA ILE A 226 -5.00 -3.62 -16.53
C ILE A 226 -4.80 -5.12 -16.29
N LYS A 227 -3.65 -5.63 -16.70
CA LYS A 227 -3.31 -7.06 -16.58
C LYS A 227 -2.65 -7.43 -15.25
N GLU A 228 -1.88 -6.52 -14.68
CA GLU A 228 -1.19 -6.74 -13.40
C GLU A 228 -2.01 -6.17 -12.26
N ARG A 229 -2.44 -7.06 -11.35
CA ARG A 229 -3.16 -6.68 -10.13
C ARG A 229 -2.17 -6.36 -9.03
N PHE A 230 -2.60 -5.49 -8.13
CA PHE A 230 -1.93 -5.37 -6.85
C PHE A 230 -2.52 -6.39 -5.87
N HIS A 231 -1.68 -6.90 -4.99
CA HIS A 231 -2.02 -7.82 -3.92
C HIS A 231 -1.63 -7.18 -2.59
N SER A 232 -2.45 -7.35 -1.56
CA SER A 232 -2.11 -6.96 -0.19
C SER A 232 -2.78 -7.91 0.80
N PRO A 233 -2.37 -7.95 2.09
CA PRO A 233 -3.07 -8.75 3.10
C PRO A 233 -4.56 -8.39 3.28
N TRP A 234 -5.00 -7.26 2.72
CA TRP A 234 -6.40 -6.82 2.72
C TRP A 234 -7.19 -7.34 1.51
N PHE A 235 -6.49 -7.59 0.40
CA PHE A 235 -7.05 -7.99 -0.89
C PHE A 235 -6.07 -8.97 -1.55
N ASN A 236 -6.34 -10.27 -1.40
CA ASN A 236 -5.54 -11.30 -2.04
C ASN A 236 -6.40 -12.47 -2.52
N GLU A 237 -6.06 -13.01 -3.68
CA GLU A 237 -6.77 -14.13 -4.31
C GLU A 237 -5.83 -15.29 -4.65
N THR A 238 -4.52 -15.08 -4.55
CA THR A 238 -3.52 -16.02 -5.08
C THR A 238 -2.89 -16.81 -3.96
N LEU A 239 -3.02 -18.15 -4.00
CA LEU A 239 -2.27 -19.06 -3.14
C LEU A 239 -1.17 -19.72 -3.96
N PRO A 240 0.11 -19.58 -3.58
CA PRO A 240 1.17 -20.36 -4.22
C PRO A 240 1.06 -21.85 -3.86
N ASP A 241 1.80 -22.67 -4.59
CA ASP A 241 2.07 -24.03 -4.16
C ASP A 241 2.93 -24.03 -2.88
N MET A 242 2.25 -24.15 -1.74
CA MET A 242 2.87 -24.12 -0.42
C MET A 242 3.65 -25.41 -0.09
N GLU A 243 3.47 -26.52 -0.83
CA GLU A 243 4.15 -27.79 -0.52
C GLU A 243 5.66 -27.71 -0.80
N HIS A 244 6.04 -26.94 -1.81
CA HIS A 244 7.42 -26.76 -2.24
C HIS A 244 8.06 -25.48 -1.68
N LEU A 245 7.39 -24.78 -0.76
CA LEU A 245 7.96 -23.61 -0.12
C LEU A 245 9.08 -24.02 0.85
N VAL A 246 10.26 -23.42 0.68
CA VAL A 246 11.37 -23.62 1.60
C VAL A 246 11.12 -22.81 2.88
N ALA A 247 11.38 -23.41 4.05
CA ALA A 247 11.17 -22.77 5.35
C ALA A 247 12.11 -21.58 5.64
N HIS A 248 13.18 -21.43 4.84
CA HIS A 248 14.15 -20.35 4.97
C HIS A 248 13.90 -19.34 3.86
N PRO A 249 13.86 -18.03 4.15
CA PRO A 249 13.68 -17.03 3.13
C PRO A 249 14.94 -16.92 2.26
N LEU A 250 14.83 -16.25 1.10
CA LEU A 250 16.02 -15.62 0.52
C LEU A 250 16.56 -14.58 1.52
N PRO A 251 17.78 -14.04 1.33
CA PRO A 251 18.33 -13.04 2.24
C PRO A 251 17.35 -11.91 2.51
N SER A 252 17.03 -11.64 3.77
CA SER A 252 16.13 -10.56 4.15
C SER A 252 16.80 -9.20 3.95
N VAL A 253 15.99 -8.16 3.75
CA VAL A 253 16.50 -6.78 3.64
C VAL A 253 15.78 -5.85 4.60
N THR A 254 16.55 -4.96 5.23
CA THR A 254 16.01 -3.87 6.05
C THR A 254 15.41 -2.80 5.15
N PHE A 255 14.13 -2.48 5.36
CA PHE A 255 13.41 -1.47 4.57
C PHE A 255 13.23 -0.14 5.31
N VAL A 256 13.41 -0.13 6.63
CA VAL A 256 13.15 1.04 7.48
C VAL A 256 14.24 2.10 7.30
N GLU A 257 13.82 3.34 7.06
CA GLU A 257 14.72 4.50 6.85
C GLU A 257 15.13 5.20 8.17
N SER A 258 14.54 4.83 9.31
CA SER A 258 14.81 5.44 10.63
C SER A 258 14.69 4.43 11.78
N GLU A 259 15.74 3.63 12.01
CA GLU A 259 15.79 2.67 13.12
C GLU A 259 15.68 3.36 14.49
N GLU A 260 16.29 4.54 14.65
CA GLU A 260 16.22 5.33 15.88
C GLU A 260 14.78 5.67 16.30
N LEU A 261 13.90 5.92 15.30
CA LEU A 261 12.49 6.18 15.57
C LEU A 261 11.81 4.93 16.13
N LEU A 262 12.00 3.77 15.52
CA LEU A 262 11.43 2.51 16.01
C LEU A 262 11.97 2.12 17.40
N ASP A 263 13.26 2.33 17.63
CA ASP A 263 13.87 2.09 18.95
C ASP A 263 13.31 3.02 20.02
N SER A 264 13.00 4.27 19.66
CA SER A 264 12.34 5.21 20.57
C SER A 264 10.89 4.84 20.90
N LEU A 265 10.23 4.11 19.99
CA LEU A 265 8.85 3.63 20.14
C LEU A 265 8.78 2.25 20.80
N SER A 266 9.87 1.48 20.78
CA SER A 266 9.93 0.14 21.36
C SER A 266 9.68 0.17 22.88
N PRO A 267 8.71 -0.60 23.42
CA PRO A 267 8.46 -0.62 24.85
C PRO A 267 9.69 -1.14 25.61
N ARG A 268 10.10 -0.45 26.68
CA ARG A 268 11.21 -0.87 27.56
C ARG A 268 10.91 -2.12 28.41
N SER A 269 9.76 -2.77 28.18
CA SER A 269 9.27 -3.92 28.94
C SER A 269 9.80 -5.23 28.34
N THR A 270 9.95 -6.26 29.19
CA THR A 270 10.24 -7.64 28.81
C THR A 270 9.02 -8.27 28.13
N SER A 271 8.71 -7.88 26.90
CA SER A 271 7.79 -8.65 26.05
C SER A 271 8.39 -10.03 25.80
N SER A 272 7.57 -11.09 25.90
CA SER A 272 7.98 -12.44 25.48
C SER A 272 7.99 -12.62 23.95
N MET A 273 7.62 -11.57 23.21
CA MET A 273 7.60 -11.56 21.75
C MET A 273 9.00 -11.35 21.18
N PRO A 274 9.34 -11.99 20.04
CA PRO A 274 10.54 -11.64 19.28
C PRO A 274 10.59 -10.13 18.96
N PRO A 275 11.78 -9.51 18.95
CA PRO A 275 11.93 -8.07 18.67
C PRO A 275 11.37 -7.59 17.33
N ASN A 276 11.18 -8.50 16.37
CA ASN A 276 10.67 -8.22 15.04
C ASN A 276 9.18 -8.56 14.84
N ALA A 277 8.52 -9.07 15.87
CA ALA A 277 7.10 -9.41 15.86
C ALA A 277 6.28 -8.60 16.90
N GLN A 278 6.76 -7.42 17.27
CA GLN A 278 6.17 -6.62 18.33
C GLN A 278 5.00 -5.79 17.82
N PHE A 279 5.13 -5.14 16.67
CA PHE A 279 4.13 -4.19 16.18
C PHE A 279 3.38 -4.67 14.95
N LEU A 280 4.09 -5.24 13.98
CA LEU A 280 3.60 -5.69 12.69
C LEU A 280 2.70 -4.63 12.02
N TYR A 281 3.18 -3.39 11.97
CA TYR A 281 2.41 -2.23 11.52
C TYR A 281 2.49 -1.99 10.02
N VAL A 282 3.47 -2.58 9.32
CA VAL A 282 3.62 -2.43 7.87
C VAL A 282 2.87 -3.55 7.14
N MET A 283 2.03 -3.17 6.18
CA MET A 283 1.34 -4.11 5.29
C MET A 283 1.95 -4.00 3.88
N PRO A 284 2.51 -5.09 3.34
CA PRO A 284 3.06 -5.08 1.98
C PRO A 284 1.94 -4.92 0.94
N ALA A 285 2.29 -4.25 -0.16
CA ALA A 285 1.54 -4.33 -1.41
C ALA A 285 2.45 -4.84 -2.52
N VAL A 286 1.97 -5.73 -3.39
CA VAL A 286 2.75 -6.28 -4.51
C VAL A 286 2.01 -6.05 -5.81
N ALA A 287 2.65 -5.41 -6.79
CA ALA A 287 2.16 -5.35 -8.16
C ALA A 287 3.24 -5.88 -9.11
N GLY A 288 2.90 -6.90 -9.89
CA GLY A 288 3.88 -7.61 -10.72
C GLY A 288 5.02 -8.19 -9.88
N ASP A 289 6.24 -7.70 -10.11
CA ASP A 289 7.45 -8.14 -9.40
C ASP A 289 7.95 -7.15 -8.33
N ILE A 290 7.20 -6.07 -8.09
CA ILE A 290 7.59 -5.01 -7.15
C ILE A 290 6.78 -5.13 -5.86
N VAL A 291 7.48 -5.14 -4.73
CA VAL A 291 6.95 -5.00 -3.38
C VAL A 291 7.05 -3.54 -2.99
N TYR A 292 5.91 -2.93 -2.65
CA TYR A 292 5.83 -1.59 -2.10
C TYR A 292 5.63 -1.66 -0.60
N LEU A 293 6.44 -0.87 0.12
CA LEU A 293 6.44 -0.80 1.58
C LEU A 293 6.31 0.66 2.01
N ASN A 294 5.52 0.89 3.07
CA ASN A 294 5.38 2.18 3.72
C ASN A 294 5.77 2.01 5.19
N ASP A 295 6.95 2.49 5.58
CA ASP A 295 7.44 2.41 6.97
C ASP A 295 6.90 3.56 7.84
N GLY A 296 6.05 4.41 7.26
CA GLY A 296 5.47 5.60 7.88
C GLY A 296 6.33 6.85 7.76
N VAL A 297 7.59 6.75 7.31
CA VAL A 297 8.50 7.89 7.05
C VAL A 297 8.74 8.03 5.53
N SER A 298 8.79 6.90 4.86
CA SER A 298 9.06 6.72 3.45
C SER A 298 8.12 5.69 2.82
N ILE A 299 7.96 5.81 1.51
CA ILE A 299 7.39 4.77 0.67
C ILE A 299 8.51 4.28 -0.25
N SER A 300 8.70 2.96 -0.35
CA SER A 300 9.78 2.36 -1.13
C SER A 300 9.29 1.21 -1.99
N ALA A 301 9.96 1.01 -3.13
CA ALA A 301 9.68 -0.05 -4.09
C ALA A 301 10.89 -0.99 -4.22
N TRP A 302 10.62 -2.29 -4.12
CA TRP A 302 11.64 -3.33 -4.08
C TRP A 302 11.33 -4.44 -5.08
N ASN A 303 12.32 -4.86 -5.86
CA ASN A 303 12.17 -6.05 -6.68
C ASN A 303 12.13 -7.30 -5.79
N ARG A 304 11.06 -8.09 -5.82
CA ARG A 304 10.87 -9.23 -4.90
C ARG A 304 11.87 -10.38 -5.08
N PHE A 305 12.52 -10.47 -6.24
CA PHE A 305 13.50 -11.53 -6.55
C PHE A 305 14.92 -11.06 -6.27
N THR A 306 15.27 -9.84 -6.71
CA THR A 306 16.62 -9.30 -6.54
C THR A 306 16.79 -8.50 -5.25
N LEU A 307 15.72 -8.17 -4.54
CA LEU A 307 15.70 -7.38 -3.30
C LEU A 307 16.46 -6.06 -3.40
N ASN A 308 16.60 -5.57 -4.63
CA ASN A 308 17.13 -4.27 -4.88
C ASN A 308 16.00 -3.27 -4.69
N ARG A 309 16.30 -2.19 -4.00
CA ARG A 309 15.43 -1.03 -3.96
C ARG A 309 15.49 -0.33 -5.30
N GLU A 310 14.37 -0.25 -5.99
CA GLU A 310 14.24 0.46 -7.26
C GLU A 310 14.17 1.98 -7.01
N TRP A 311 13.37 2.39 -6.03
CA TRP A 311 13.28 3.78 -5.57
C TRP A 311 12.79 3.87 -4.11
N SER A 312 12.97 5.05 -3.51
CA SER A 312 12.45 5.42 -2.18
C SER A 312 12.07 6.89 -2.15
N VAL A 313 10.89 7.21 -1.63
CA VAL A 313 10.39 8.57 -1.44
C VAL A 313 10.24 8.81 0.05
N ARG A 314 11.09 9.68 0.60
CA ARG A 314 11.08 10.09 2.01
C ARG A 314 10.23 11.34 2.20
N THR A 315 9.54 11.43 3.34
CA THR A 315 8.75 12.61 3.72
C THR A 315 9.25 13.25 5.01
N ASP A 316 9.14 14.58 5.10
CA ASP A 316 9.54 15.36 6.27
C ASP A 316 8.43 15.40 7.33
N ASN A 317 8.16 14.23 7.92
CA ASN A 317 7.07 14.03 8.88
C ASN A 317 7.55 13.75 10.33
N ILE A 318 8.87 13.72 10.55
CA ILE A 318 9.49 13.53 11.87
C ILE A 318 9.92 14.89 12.42
N ASP A 319 9.47 15.23 13.63
CA ASP A 319 10.01 16.37 14.39
C ASP A 319 11.23 15.90 15.22
N PRO A 320 12.45 16.37 14.95
CA PRO A 320 13.67 15.95 15.64
C PRO A 320 13.72 16.34 17.13
N GLY A 321 12.80 17.18 17.62
CA GLY A 321 12.76 17.62 19.02
C GLY A 321 11.93 16.77 19.98
N TYR A 322 11.16 15.79 19.49
CA TYR A 322 10.14 15.11 20.29
C TYR A 322 10.66 13.84 21.00
N ARG A 323 10.27 13.64 22.27
CA ARG A 323 10.55 12.41 23.04
C ARG A 323 9.24 11.70 23.34
N ALA A 324 9.10 10.45 22.89
CA ALA A 324 7.94 9.63 23.18
C ALA A 324 7.70 9.53 24.69
N ALA A 325 6.44 9.73 25.12
CA ALA A 325 6.01 9.34 26.46
C ALA A 325 6.00 7.81 26.58
N VAL A 326 6.02 7.30 27.83
CA VAL A 326 6.17 5.87 28.14
C VAL A 326 5.09 5.01 27.45
N GLY A 327 5.53 4.07 26.59
CA GLY A 327 4.72 2.97 26.05
C GLY A 327 3.90 3.29 24.79
N PRO A 328 4.51 3.76 23.68
CA PRO A 328 3.75 3.99 22.46
C PRO A 328 3.39 2.66 21.78
N SER A 329 2.13 2.57 21.37
CA SER A 329 1.60 1.52 20.50
C SER A 329 1.05 2.23 19.28
N PHE A 330 1.42 1.76 18.08
CA PHE A 330 0.91 2.30 16.82
C PHE A 330 -0.62 2.21 16.80
N GLU A 331 -1.26 3.26 16.29
CA GLU A 331 -2.72 3.34 16.23
C GLU A 331 -3.32 2.57 15.05
N GLY A 332 -2.51 2.16 14.08
CA GLY A 332 -2.93 1.33 12.96
C GLY A 332 -1.77 0.98 12.03
N THR A 333 -2.09 0.31 10.92
CA THR A 333 -1.10 -0.06 9.90
C THR A 333 -0.78 1.04 8.92
N THR A 334 0.44 1.01 8.41
CA THR A 334 0.88 1.71 7.21
C THR A 334 0.80 0.76 6.01
N SER A 335 0.32 1.27 4.89
CA SER A 335 0.22 0.52 3.64
C SER A 335 0.26 1.49 2.46
N VAL A 336 0.30 0.94 1.25
CA VAL A 336 0.04 1.68 0.02
C VAL A 336 -1.01 0.94 -0.81
N THR A 337 -1.65 1.67 -1.70
CA THR A 337 -2.55 1.12 -2.70
C THR A 337 -1.99 1.42 -4.07
N VAL A 338 -1.98 0.40 -4.93
CA VAL A 338 -1.37 0.46 -6.26
C VAL A 338 -2.45 0.22 -7.30
N GLU A 339 -2.66 1.17 -8.22
CA GLU A 339 -3.59 1.00 -9.33
C GLU A 339 -2.96 1.51 -10.62
N GLY A 340 -2.64 0.57 -11.52
CA GLY A 340 -1.90 0.89 -12.73
C GLY A 340 -0.57 1.60 -12.41
N PRO A 341 -0.33 2.81 -12.94
CA PRO A 341 0.93 3.54 -12.70
C PRO A 341 0.94 4.31 -11.37
N TRP A 342 -0.11 4.24 -10.55
CA TRP A 342 -0.24 5.05 -9.33
C TRP A 342 0.06 4.22 -8.09
N VAL A 343 0.96 4.72 -7.24
CA VAL A 343 1.16 4.25 -5.86
C VAL A 343 0.72 5.37 -4.92
N VAL A 344 -0.30 5.12 -4.10
CA VAL A 344 -0.80 6.12 -3.15
C VAL A 344 -0.66 5.60 -1.73
N GLY A 345 -0.10 6.42 -0.85
CA GLY A 345 0.09 6.07 0.56
C GLY A 345 0.03 7.28 1.48
N ILE A 346 -0.20 7.01 2.77
CA ILE A 346 -0.14 8.00 3.84
C ILE A 346 1.17 7.79 4.59
N THR A 347 2.05 8.78 4.59
CA THR A 347 3.19 8.81 5.51
C THR A 347 2.86 9.71 6.69
N GLY A 348 3.41 9.38 7.85
CA GLY A 348 3.12 10.01 9.13
C GLY A 348 2.51 8.99 10.08
N LEU A 349 3.35 8.50 10.99
CA LEU A 349 2.96 7.48 11.96
C LEU A 349 1.98 8.08 12.99
N ASN A 350 0.95 7.31 13.33
CA ASN A 350 0.07 7.59 14.45
C ASN A 350 0.29 6.54 15.54
N ALA A 351 0.45 6.97 16.77
CA ALA A 351 0.62 6.17 17.97
C ALA A 351 -0.08 6.86 19.15
N ARG A 352 -0.49 6.08 20.17
CA ARG A 352 -1.29 6.56 21.32
C ARG A 352 -0.72 7.77 22.10
N SER A 353 0.56 8.08 21.91
CA SER A 353 1.26 9.23 22.50
C SER A 353 2.15 9.97 21.48
N PHE A 354 1.95 9.69 20.19
CA PHE A 354 2.73 10.19 19.07
C PHE A 354 1.76 10.41 17.90
N SER A 355 1.49 11.64 17.52
CA SER A 355 1.09 11.89 16.13
C SER A 355 2.31 12.51 15.48
N SER A 356 2.76 11.97 14.34
CA SER A 356 3.67 12.72 13.47
C SER A 356 3.09 14.12 13.33
N THR A 357 3.90 15.17 13.49
CA THR A 357 3.42 16.56 13.48
C THR A 357 2.68 16.93 12.19
N ARG A 358 2.86 16.12 11.12
CA ARG A 358 2.18 16.23 9.84
C ARG A 358 2.08 14.89 9.11
N GLN A 359 0.89 14.52 8.65
CA GLN A 359 0.70 13.42 7.69
C GLN A 359 0.69 13.95 6.25
N TYR A 360 1.28 13.17 5.35
CA TYR A 360 1.28 13.43 3.91
C TYR A 360 0.56 12.31 3.19
N ILE A 361 -0.37 12.68 2.33
CA ILE A 361 -0.93 11.79 1.32
C ILE A 361 -0.14 12.05 0.05
N THR A 362 0.52 11.02 -0.46
CA THR A 362 1.43 11.13 -1.59
C THR A 362 1.02 10.16 -2.68
N ALA A 363 0.89 10.64 -3.92
CA ALA A 363 0.81 9.82 -5.11
C ALA A 363 2.16 9.81 -5.82
N ILE A 364 2.62 8.62 -6.18
CA ILE A 364 3.94 8.34 -6.73
C ILE A 364 3.75 7.55 -8.02
N GLU A 365 4.53 7.85 -9.06
CA GLU A 365 4.58 7.01 -10.25
C GLU A 365 5.28 5.68 -9.93
N ALA A 366 4.58 4.57 -10.18
CA ALA A 366 4.99 3.23 -9.79
C ALA A 366 6.37 2.80 -10.32
N GLU A 367 6.73 3.24 -11.53
CA GLU A 367 7.97 2.84 -12.22
C GLU A 367 9.18 3.68 -11.80
N SER A 368 9.09 5.02 -11.87
CA SER A 368 10.24 5.90 -11.57
C SER A 368 10.41 6.24 -10.09
N GLY A 369 9.32 6.24 -9.32
CA GLY A 369 9.29 6.81 -7.98
C GLY A 369 9.08 8.33 -7.95
N ASP A 370 8.74 8.96 -9.08
CA ASP A 370 8.46 10.39 -9.14
C ASP A 370 7.20 10.75 -8.36
N VAL A 371 7.28 11.77 -7.52
CA VAL A 371 6.13 12.30 -6.78
C VAL A 371 5.24 13.08 -7.74
N LEU A 372 4.04 12.56 -8.01
CA LEU A 372 3.07 13.17 -8.92
C LEU A 372 2.35 14.32 -8.24
N TRP A 373 1.93 14.11 -6.99
CA TRP A 373 1.41 15.15 -6.11
C TRP A 373 1.52 14.73 -4.65
N GLN A 374 1.46 15.73 -3.77
CA GLN A 374 1.47 15.53 -2.33
C GLN A 374 0.54 16.54 -1.65
N THR A 375 -0.28 16.08 -0.71
CA THR A 375 -1.21 16.93 0.04
C THR A 375 -1.24 16.57 1.53
N THR A 376 -1.79 17.47 2.33
CA THR A 376 -1.90 17.37 3.79
C THR A 376 -3.27 17.90 4.24
N ALA A 377 -3.71 17.58 5.45
CA ALA A 377 -4.98 18.11 5.98
C ALA A 377 -5.05 19.65 5.91
N ARG A 378 -3.92 20.32 6.19
CA ARG A 378 -3.80 21.80 6.18
C ARG A 378 -3.84 22.43 4.79
N SER A 379 -3.60 21.66 3.73
CA SER A 379 -3.68 22.16 2.34
C SER A 379 -5.05 21.93 1.71
N LEU A 380 -5.98 21.30 2.42
CA LEU A 380 -7.35 21.17 1.94
C LEU A 380 -8.06 22.54 1.89
N PRO A 381 -8.97 22.77 0.92
CA PRO A 381 -9.64 24.06 0.74
C PRO A 381 -10.46 24.54 1.95
N ASP A 382 -11.02 23.63 2.74
CA ASP A 382 -11.81 23.95 3.92
C ASP A 382 -10.91 24.03 5.16
N PRO A 383 -10.72 25.23 5.77
CA PRO A 383 -9.88 25.39 6.96
C PRO A 383 -10.37 24.58 8.16
N THR A 384 -11.65 24.21 8.20
CA THR A 384 -12.17 23.36 9.27
C THR A 384 -11.62 21.94 9.21
N LEU A 385 -11.03 21.52 8.10
CA LEU A 385 -10.42 20.21 7.92
C LEU A 385 -8.92 20.18 8.24
N ALA A 386 -8.31 21.32 8.60
CA ALA A 386 -6.87 21.46 8.77
C ALA A 386 -6.25 20.54 9.85
N ASP A 387 -7.06 20.08 10.80
CA ASP A 387 -6.67 19.21 11.91
C ASP A 387 -7.18 17.76 11.73
N LEU A 388 -7.53 17.35 10.52
CA LEU A 388 -7.83 15.96 10.21
C LEU A 388 -6.59 15.08 10.36
N ILE A 389 -6.80 13.88 10.91
CA ILE A 389 -5.84 12.79 10.95
C ILE A 389 -6.38 11.68 10.04
N PHE A 390 -5.66 11.36 8.97
CA PHE A 390 -6.01 10.31 8.02
C PHE A 390 -5.61 8.92 8.54
N ARG A 391 -6.42 7.92 8.20
CA ARG A 391 -6.36 6.56 8.74
C ARG A 391 -6.54 5.51 7.64
N GLY A 392 -6.07 4.30 7.95
CA GLY A 392 -6.33 3.08 7.19
C GLY A 392 -5.57 3.00 5.87
N PRO A 393 -5.84 1.95 5.06
CA PRO A 393 -5.30 1.89 3.73
C PRO A 393 -6.03 2.93 2.89
N VAL A 394 -5.31 3.47 1.91
CA VAL A 394 -5.91 4.34 0.93
C VAL A 394 -6.82 3.49 0.04
N ILE A 395 -8.03 3.92 -0.27
CA ILE A 395 -8.82 3.24 -1.31
C ILE A 395 -8.72 4.06 -2.59
N ILE A 396 -8.53 3.39 -3.72
CA ILE A 396 -8.70 4.00 -5.04
C ILE A 396 -9.93 3.36 -5.67
N ASP A 397 -10.91 4.20 -6.01
CA ASP A 397 -12.15 3.80 -6.68
C ASP A 397 -12.46 4.82 -7.77
N GLN A 398 -12.45 4.38 -9.03
CA GLN A 398 -12.81 5.20 -10.20
C GLN A 398 -12.13 6.58 -10.23
N ARG A 399 -10.80 6.59 -10.17
CA ARG A 399 -9.97 7.81 -10.13
C ARG A 399 -10.24 8.68 -8.89
N THR A 400 -10.75 8.11 -7.81
CA THR A 400 -10.98 8.80 -6.54
C THR A 400 -10.21 8.12 -5.43
N VAL A 401 -9.34 8.87 -4.77
CA VAL A 401 -8.65 8.44 -3.57
C VAL A 401 -9.57 8.69 -2.38
N VAL A 402 -10.06 7.64 -1.72
CA VAL A 402 -10.95 7.72 -0.56
C VAL A 402 -10.17 7.41 0.72
N LEU A 403 -10.28 8.31 1.70
CA LEU A 403 -9.54 8.26 2.96
C LEU A 403 -10.51 8.38 4.14
N ALA A 404 -10.35 7.51 5.14
CA ALA A 404 -10.95 7.72 6.45
C ALA A 404 -10.14 8.76 7.22
N ALA A 405 -10.83 9.65 7.94
CA ALA A 405 -10.18 10.67 8.75
C ALA A 405 -10.95 10.95 10.04
N SER A 406 -10.21 11.35 11.08
CA SER A 406 -10.78 11.80 12.35
C SER A 406 -10.36 13.21 12.70
N LYS A 407 -11.22 13.91 13.43
CA LYS A 407 -10.97 15.24 13.96
C LYS A 407 -11.34 15.28 15.43
N GLN A 408 -10.43 15.77 16.25
CA GLN A 408 -10.69 16.00 17.66
C GLN A 408 -10.91 17.48 17.94
N SER A 409 -11.98 17.79 18.67
CA SER A 409 -12.23 19.12 19.18
C SER A 409 -12.07 19.11 20.70
N SER A 410 -10.87 19.45 21.17
CA SER A 410 -10.58 19.54 22.61
C SER A 410 -11.47 20.57 23.33
N GLN A 411 -11.85 21.65 22.65
CA GLN A 411 -12.78 22.66 23.17
C GLN A 411 -14.19 22.09 23.37
N ARG A 412 -14.71 21.34 22.39
CA ARG A 412 -16.07 20.77 22.43
C ARG A 412 -16.15 19.42 23.14
N GLY A 413 -15.02 18.76 23.39
CA GLY A 413 -14.99 17.40 23.93
C GLY A 413 -15.63 16.39 22.98
N LEU A 414 -15.47 16.60 21.67
CA LEU A 414 -16.04 15.76 20.63
C LEU A 414 -14.94 15.18 19.75
N GLU A 415 -15.17 13.96 19.30
CA GLU A 415 -14.45 13.34 18.20
C GLU A 415 -15.40 13.16 17.01
N SER A 416 -14.93 13.48 15.81
CA SER A 416 -15.72 13.41 14.58
C SER A 416 -15.00 12.58 13.52
N ARG A 417 -15.77 11.80 12.75
CA ARG A 417 -15.30 10.94 11.66
C ARG A 417 -15.75 11.46 10.31
N TYR A 418 -14.85 11.36 9.35
CA TYR A 418 -15.03 11.82 7.98
C TYR A 418 -14.58 10.74 7.00
N LEU A 419 -15.20 10.73 5.83
CA LEU A 419 -14.55 10.25 4.61
C LEU A 419 -14.15 11.46 3.77
N VAL A 420 -12.99 11.40 3.11
CA VAL A 420 -12.48 12.43 2.21
C VAL A 420 -12.16 11.79 0.86
N GLY A 421 -12.62 12.43 -0.22
CA GLY A 421 -12.34 12.02 -1.59
C GLY A 421 -11.43 13.02 -2.29
N LEU A 422 -10.31 12.54 -2.82
CA LEU A 422 -9.36 13.31 -3.63
C LEU A 422 -9.34 12.81 -5.08
N ASP A 423 -9.08 13.70 -6.04
CA ASP A 423 -8.81 13.30 -7.42
C ASP A 423 -7.47 12.54 -7.48
N LEU A 424 -7.47 11.32 -8.02
CA LEU A 424 -6.26 10.51 -8.14
C LEU A 424 -5.15 11.20 -8.94
N ILE A 425 -5.50 12.03 -9.93
CA ILE A 425 -4.53 12.66 -10.83
C ILE A 425 -3.99 13.96 -10.25
N THR A 426 -4.83 14.78 -9.63
CA THR A 426 -4.42 16.12 -9.18
C THR A 426 -4.17 16.22 -7.68
N GLY A 427 -4.65 15.28 -6.88
CA GLY A 427 -4.64 15.36 -5.42
C GLY A 427 -5.60 16.39 -4.84
N GLU A 428 -6.41 17.06 -5.68
CA GLU A 428 -7.39 18.05 -5.24
C GLU A 428 -8.59 17.39 -4.55
N MET A 429 -9.10 18.06 -3.52
CA MET A 429 -10.28 17.58 -2.80
C MET A 429 -11.52 17.69 -3.67
N ARG A 430 -12.18 16.56 -3.91
CA ARG A 430 -13.50 16.52 -4.57
C ARG A 430 -14.64 16.67 -3.56
N TRP A 431 -14.51 16.01 -2.42
CA TRP A 431 -15.52 16.03 -1.37
C TRP A 431 -14.94 15.67 -0.01
N ALA A 432 -15.60 16.13 1.05
CA ALA A 432 -15.38 15.68 2.42
C ALA A 432 -16.76 15.49 3.09
N ARG A 433 -16.97 14.32 3.70
CA ARG A 433 -18.27 13.92 4.25
C ARG A 433 -18.14 13.62 5.74
N PRO A 434 -18.70 14.44 6.64
CA PRO A 434 -18.87 14.04 8.04
C PRO A 434 -19.87 12.87 8.12
N LEU A 435 -19.56 11.88 8.95
CA LEU A 435 -20.39 10.67 9.10
C LEU A 435 -20.96 10.54 10.51
N GLY A 436 -20.13 10.76 11.52
CA GLY A 436 -20.54 10.60 12.91
C GLY A 436 -19.60 11.32 13.87
N SER A 437 -20.11 11.61 15.05
CA SER A 437 -19.34 12.18 16.15
C SER A 437 -19.87 11.68 17.49
N ALA A 438 -18.98 11.55 18.47
CA ALA A 438 -19.33 11.15 19.82
C ALA A 438 -18.52 11.95 20.85
N GLY A 439 -18.96 11.91 22.11
CA GLY A 439 -18.21 12.50 23.22
C GLY A 439 -16.85 11.85 23.37
N ALA A 440 -15.81 12.66 23.56
CA ALA A 440 -14.44 12.19 23.79
C ALA A 440 -13.95 12.64 25.17
N LEU A 441 -13.32 11.71 25.91
CA LEU A 441 -12.68 12.05 27.18
C LEU A 441 -11.54 13.04 26.92
N ARG A 442 -11.55 14.17 27.65
CA ARG A 442 -10.49 15.19 27.55
C ARG A 442 -9.13 14.67 28.03
N HIS A 443 -9.14 13.75 29.00
CA HIS A 443 -7.96 13.17 29.63
C HIS A 443 -8.23 11.67 29.86
N GLY A 444 -7.39 10.79 29.30
CA GLY A 444 -7.51 9.34 29.49
C GLY A 444 -6.97 8.55 28.29
N PRO A 445 -6.71 7.24 28.46
CA PRO A 445 -6.33 6.34 27.37
C PRO A 445 -7.44 6.26 26.32
N ARG A 446 -7.05 6.18 25.04
CA ARG A 446 -7.96 6.14 23.89
C ARG A 446 -8.16 4.70 23.39
N ALA A 447 -9.37 4.39 22.91
CA ALA A 447 -9.58 3.20 22.12
C ALA A 447 -8.71 3.26 20.85
N LEU A 448 -8.20 2.12 20.40
CA LEU A 448 -7.46 2.06 19.14
C LEU A 448 -8.44 2.17 17.97
N GLU A 449 -8.20 3.14 17.11
CA GLU A 449 -9.05 3.51 15.98
C GLU A 449 -8.50 2.86 14.71
N GLN A 450 -9.08 1.73 14.32
CA GLN A 450 -8.48 0.91 13.29
C GLN A 450 -9.46 0.27 12.30
N ASP A 451 -10.74 0.62 12.36
CA ASP A 451 -11.65 0.12 11.35
C ASP A 451 -11.36 0.79 10.01
N MET A 452 -11.45 -0.02 8.98
CA MET A 452 -11.02 0.34 7.64
C MET A 452 -12.26 0.45 6.75
N PRO A 453 -12.34 1.46 5.88
CA PRO A 453 -13.34 1.45 4.83
C PRO A 453 -13.04 0.35 3.80
N VAL A 454 -14.05 -0.06 3.04
CA VAL A 454 -13.92 -0.89 1.84
C VAL A 454 -14.77 -0.27 0.72
N SER A 455 -14.26 -0.24 -0.51
CA SER A 455 -15.07 0.16 -1.68
C SER A 455 -15.45 -1.05 -2.49
N ARG A 456 -16.71 -1.10 -2.92
CA ARG A 456 -17.20 -2.08 -3.86
C ARG A 456 -18.26 -1.44 -4.75
N SER A 457 -18.12 -1.64 -6.05
CA SER A 457 -19.05 -1.16 -7.07
C SER A 457 -19.39 0.33 -6.97
N GLY A 458 -18.37 1.18 -6.69
CA GLY A 458 -18.51 2.62 -6.56
C GLY A 458 -19.10 3.13 -5.24
N VAL A 459 -19.27 2.25 -4.25
CA VAL A 459 -19.77 2.59 -2.91
C VAL A 459 -18.74 2.16 -1.85
N THR A 460 -18.34 3.10 -1.02
CA THR A 460 -17.50 2.88 0.15
C THR A 460 -18.35 2.64 1.39
N TYR A 461 -18.13 1.47 2.01
CA TYR A 461 -18.72 1.07 3.27
C TYR A 461 -17.73 1.29 4.41
N TYR A 462 -18.18 1.86 5.51
CA TYR A 462 -17.32 2.17 6.65
C TYR A 462 -18.06 1.96 7.96
N THR A 463 -17.44 1.19 8.86
CA THR A 463 -17.84 1.06 10.26
C THR A 463 -16.79 1.75 11.12
N ASP A 464 -17.21 2.42 12.19
CA ASP A 464 -16.27 3.08 13.09
C ASP A 464 -16.67 2.91 14.55
N PRO A 465 -15.70 2.73 15.48
CA PRO A 465 -15.97 2.63 16.92
C PRO A 465 -16.73 3.82 17.52
N VAL A 466 -16.79 4.98 16.84
CA VAL A 466 -17.64 6.12 17.23
C VAL A 466 -19.13 5.79 17.24
N GLY A 467 -19.56 4.69 16.60
CA GLY A 467 -20.93 4.18 16.73
C GLY A 467 -21.78 4.34 15.47
N PHE A 468 -21.20 4.11 14.29
CA PHE A 468 -21.98 4.10 13.05
C PHE A 468 -21.47 3.07 12.04
N VAL A 469 -22.35 2.75 11.09
CA VAL A 469 -22.04 2.08 9.82
C VAL A 469 -22.59 2.92 8.68
N ALA A 470 -21.81 3.21 7.65
CA ALA A 470 -22.20 4.09 6.56
C ALA A 470 -21.92 3.47 5.19
N ALA A 471 -22.76 3.80 4.21
CA ALA A 471 -22.53 3.58 2.79
C ALA A 471 -22.49 4.92 2.07
N VAL A 472 -21.39 5.20 1.36
CA VAL A 472 -21.11 6.49 0.73
C VAL A 472 -20.57 6.26 -0.67
N GLU A 473 -21.13 6.93 -1.68
CA GLU A 473 -20.61 6.87 -3.04
C GLU A 473 -19.20 7.44 -3.13
N SER A 474 -18.26 6.63 -3.64
CA SER A 474 -16.83 6.93 -3.63
C SER A 474 -16.50 8.15 -4.50
N SER A 475 -17.21 8.33 -5.60
CA SER A 475 -16.92 9.39 -6.57
C SER A 475 -17.25 10.80 -6.09
N ASN A 476 -18.30 10.97 -5.27
CA ASN A 476 -18.89 12.28 -4.95
C ASN A 476 -19.23 12.48 -3.46
N GLY A 477 -19.04 11.48 -2.60
CA GLY A 477 -19.29 11.58 -1.16
C GLY A 477 -20.77 11.64 -0.78
N ARG A 478 -21.68 11.25 -1.68
CA ARG A 478 -23.12 11.14 -1.40
C ARG A 478 -23.37 9.94 -0.51
N VAL A 479 -24.00 10.19 0.63
CA VAL A 479 -24.47 9.14 1.53
C VAL A 479 -25.60 8.37 0.84
N GLN A 480 -25.58 7.04 0.88
CA GLN A 480 -26.74 6.20 0.52
C GLN A 480 -27.59 5.92 1.76
N TRP A 481 -26.93 5.54 2.85
CA TRP A 481 -27.53 5.36 4.17
C TRP A 481 -26.45 5.41 5.26
N ILE A 482 -26.86 5.75 6.48
CA ILE A 482 -26.04 5.66 7.70
C ILE A 482 -26.88 4.97 8.76
N ARG A 483 -26.30 3.99 9.44
CA ARG A 483 -26.84 3.45 10.68
C ARG A 483 -26.10 4.01 11.87
N ARG A 484 -26.85 4.55 12.81
CA ARG A 484 -26.36 4.82 14.16
C ARG A 484 -26.43 3.53 14.97
N LEU A 485 -25.41 3.27 15.76
CA LEU A 485 -25.33 2.15 16.68
C LEU A 485 -24.85 2.65 18.03
N GLU A 486 -25.05 1.84 19.06
CA GLU A 486 -24.45 2.13 20.35
C GLU A 486 -22.91 2.03 20.27
N SER A 487 -22.25 2.91 21.01
CA SER A 487 -20.80 2.95 21.13
C SER A 487 -20.47 2.87 22.63
N GLU A 488 -19.68 1.87 23.02
CA GLU A 488 -19.12 1.86 24.36
C GLU A 488 -17.90 2.79 24.44
N SER A 489 -17.96 3.82 25.29
CA SER A 489 -16.91 4.84 25.38
C SER A 489 -15.65 4.41 26.15
N ASN A 490 -15.64 3.23 26.77
CA ASN A 490 -14.69 2.92 27.87
C ASN A 490 -14.03 1.53 27.83
N GLN A 491 -14.11 0.75 26.74
CA GLN A 491 -13.35 -0.50 26.71
C GLN A 491 -11.86 -0.22 26.48
N PHE A 492 -11.04 -0.56 27.49
CA PHE A 492 -9.59 -0.64 27.39
C PHE A 492 -9.18 -1.85 26.56
N ASP A 493 -9.59 -1.89 25.29
CA ASP A 493 -9.14 -2.93 24.38
C ASP A 493 -7.74 -2.56 23.86
N THR A 494 -6.76 -3.38 24.22
CA THR A 494 -5.44 -3.32 23.59
C THR A 494 -5.57 -4.04 22.26
N ARG A 495 -5.31 -3.37 21.15
CA ARG A 495 -5.34 -3.96 19.81
C ARG A 495 -3.97 -3.86 19.18
N GLU A 496 -3.65 -4.82 18.35
CA GLU A 496 -2.45 -4.79 17.54
C GLU A 496 -2.74 -4.07 16.22
N PRO A 497 -1.77 -3.36 15.63
CA PRO A 497 -1.94 -2.61 14.39
C PRO A 497 -2.52 -3.41 13.21
N TRP A 498 -2.48 -4.73 13.21
CA TRP A 498 -3.01 -5.59 12.13
C TRP A 498 -4.42 -6.15 12.41
N GLU A 499 -5.00 -5.88 13.59
CA GLU A 499 -6.31 -6.40 14.04
C GLU A 499 -7.53 -5.58 13.53
N GLY A 500 -7.32 -4.63 12.60
CA GLY A 500 -8.36 -3.75 12.07
C GLY A 500 -9.43 -4.50 11.28
N SER A 501 -10.69 -4.14 11.53
CA SER A 501 -11.84 -4.74 10.84
C SER A 501 -12.26 -3.86 9.67
N ALA A 502 -12.55 -4.48 8.53
CA ALA A 502 -13.28 -3.84 7.45
C ALA A 502 -14.69 -4.47 7.39
N PRO A 503 -15.70 -3.74 6.89
CA PRO A 503 -16.94 -4.36 6.44
C PRO A 503 -16.63 -5.44 5.40
N VAL A 504 -17.38 -6.54 5.43
CA VAL A 504 -17.35 -7.56 4.39
C VAL A 504 -18.58 -7.36 3.51
N VAL A 505 -18.36 -6.93 2.27
CA VAL A 505 -19.43 -6.78 1.29
C VAL A 505 -19.43 -8.05 0.46
N VAL A 506 -20.56 -8.77 0.43
CA VAL A 506 -20.79 -9.97 -0.36
C VAL A 506 -22.24 -9.91 -0.82
N ASP A 507 -22.44 -10.12 -2.10
CA ASP A 507 -23.75 -10.12 -2.73
C ASP A 507 -24.59 -8.86 -2.41
N ASP A 508 -25.86 -9.06 -2.05
CA ASP A 508 -26.79 -8.01 -1.61
C ASP A 508 -26.58 -7.57 -0.15
N ARG A 509 -25.49 -8.00 0.50
CA ARG A 509 -25.25 -7.82 1.94
C ARG A 509 -23.94 -7.14 2.29
N VAL A 510 -23.98 -6.43 3.41
CA VAL A 510 -22.82 -5.84 4.08
C VAL A 510 -22.77 -6.39 5.50
N TYR A 511 -21.75 -7.18 5.80
CA TYR A 511 -21.50 -7.73 7.12
C TYR A 511 -20.52 -6.84 7.89
N THR A 512 -20.83 -6.52 9.14
CA THR A 512 -19.96 -5.71 10.00
C THR A 512 -19.93 -6.25 11.40
N LEU A 513 -18.76 -6.23 12.03
CA LEU A 513 -18.67 -6.26 13.47
C LEU A 513 -19.13 -4.89 14.01
N THR A 514 -20.07 -4.87 14.95
CA THR A 514 -20.64 -3.63 15.48
C THR A 514 -19.56 -2.75 16.14
N PRO A 515 -19.75 -1.42 16.22
CA PRO A 515 -18.79 -0.52 16.85
C PRO A 515 -18.36 -0.93 18.27
N ASP A 516 -19.31 -1.40 19.08
CA ASP A 516 -19.10 -1.95 20.43
C ASP A 516 -18.51 -3.38 20.45
N ARG A 517 -18.38 -4.03 19.28
CA ARG A 517 -17.89 -5.40 19.07
C ARG A 517 -18.72 -6.51 19.70
N LEU A 518 -19.96 -6.23 20.09
CA LEU A 518 -20.82 -7.20 20.77
C LEU A 518 -21.65 -8.06 19.82
N ALA A 519 -21.78 -7.65 18.55
CA ALA A 519 -22.54 -8.38 17.55
C ALA A 519 -21.92 -8.28 16.14
N ILE A 520 -22.25 -9.25 15.29
CA ILE A 520 -22.05 -9.18 13.85
C ILE A 520 -23.42 -8.93 13.23
N HIS A 521 -23.52 -7.87 12.43
CA HIS A 521 -24.74 -7.49 11.71
C HIS A 521 -24.58 -7.72 10.22
N ALA A 522 -25.66 -8.13 9.55
CA ALA A 522 -25.78 -8.17 8.11
C ALA A 522 -26.84 -7.15 7.66
N TYR A 523 -26.45 -6.23 6.77
CA TYR A 523 -27.31 -5.19 6.23
C TYR A 523 -27.58 -5.40 4.75
N GLU A 524 -28.77 -5.04 4.29
CA GLU A 524 -29.07 -4.89 2.86
C GLU A 524 -28.21 -3.78 2.26
N ARG A 525 -27.42 -4.13 1.25
CA ARG A 525 -26.39 -3.28 0.63
C ARG A 525 -26.94 -1.93 0.16
N GLU A 526 -28.10 -1.93 -0.47
CA GLU A 526 -28.70 -0.73 -1.05
C GLU A 526 -29.39 0.19 -0.04
N THR A 527 -30.01 -0.38 1.00
CA THR A 527 -30.95 0.36 1.87
C THR A 527 -30.45 0.53 3.30
N GLY A 528 -29.46 -0.25 3.72
CA GLY A 528 -28.99 -0.30 5.10
C GLY A 528 -29.95 -0.98 6.06
N LYS A 529 -31.00 -1.66 5.59
CA LYS A 529 -31.90 -2.42 6.49
C LYS A 529 -31.17 -3.60 7.11
N LEU A 530 -31.33 -3.80 8.43
CA LEU A 530 -30.80 -4.97 9.12
C LEU A 530 -31.55 -6.23 8.65
N LYS A 531 -30.81 -7.23 8.17
CA LYS A 531 -31.33 -8.51 7.68
C LYS A 531 -31.13 -9.64 8.69
N ALA A 532 -29.94 -9.69 9.29
CA ALA A 532 -29.58 -10.70 10.28
C ALA A 532 -28.60 -10.11 11.31
N GLN A 533 -28.59 -10.69 12.51
CA GLN A 533 -27.64 -10.35 13.56
C GLN A 533 -27.30 -11.57 14.41
N VAL A 534 -26.07 -11.61 14.92
CA VAL A 534 -25.61 -12.66 15.84
C VAL A 534 -24.68 -12.07 16.88
N SER A 535 -24.74 -12.57 18.12
CA SER A 535 -23.81 -12.13 19.15
C SER A 535 -22.38 -12.52 18.80
N ALA A 536 -21.45 -11.58 18.94
CA ALA A 536 -20.02 -11.80 18.77
C ALA A 536 -19.47 -12.82 19.79
N ALA A 537 -20.16 -13.04 20.91
CA ALA A 537 -19.82 -14.07 21.89
C ALA A 537 -19.89 -15.49 21.30
N HIS A 538 -20.72 -15.73 20.27
CA HIS A 538 -20.74 -17.01 19.55
C HIS A 538 -19.47 -17.26 18.72
N PHE A 539 -18.62 -16.25 18.53
CA PHE A 539 -17.33 -16.32 17.85
C PHE A 539 -16.18 -16.05 18.84
N ASP A 540 -16.43 -16.17 20.15
CA ASP A 540 -15.46 -15.88 21.22
C ASP A 540 -14.89 -14.44 21.17
N GLY A 541 -15.73 -13.46 20.83
CA GLY A 541 -15.34 -12.05 20.80
C GLY A 541 -14.27 -11.74 19.75
N PRO A 542 -14.59 -11.86 18.45
CA PRO A 542 -13.65 -11.64 17.35
C PRO A 542 -13.12 -10.21 17.34
N ARG A 543 -11.86 -10.06 16.92
CA ARG A 543 -11.19 -8.78 16.69
C ARG A 543 -11.65 -8.14 15.39
N TYR A 544 -11.78 -8.98 14.35
CA TYR A 544 -12.27 -8.62 13.04
C TYR A 544 -12.96 -9.81 12.39
N ILE A 545 -13.70 -9.54 11.32
CA ILE A 545 -14.37 -10.55 10.52
C ILE A 545 -13.77 -10.65 9.12
N LEU A 546 -13.88 -11.83 8.51
CA LEU A 546 -13.50 -12.14 7.13
C LEU A 546 -14.63 -12.92 6.45
N TYR A 547 -14.54 -13.10 5.14
CA TYR A 547 -15.40 -14.00 4.38
C TYR A 547 -14.56 -14.92 3.52
N ALA A 548 -14.89 -16.21 3.52
CA ALA A 548 -14.28 -17.22 2.65
C ALA A 548 -15.30 -18.30 2.34
N ASP A 549 -15.47 -18.63 1.05
CA ASP A 549 -16.31 -19.73 0.57
C ASP A 549 -17.71 -19.83 1.24
N GLY A 550 -18.47 -18.73 1.22
CA GLY A 550 -19.81 -18.69 1.82
C GLY A 550 -19.85 -18.57 3.36
N MET A 551 -18.70 -18.51 4.03
CA MET A 551 -18.61 -18.44 5.49
C MET A 551 -18.22 -17.04 5.97
N ILE A 552 -18.93 -16.53 6.98
CA ILE A 552 -18.45 -15.42 7.81
C ILE A 552 -17.55 -15.98 8.90
N LEU A 553 -16.35 -15.43 8.97
CA LEU A 553 -15.30 -15.87 9.86
C LEU A 553 -15.03 -14.80 10.92
N GLY A 554 -15.03 -15.18 12.20
CA GLY A 554 -14.59 -14.35 13.31
C GLY A 554 -13.16 -14.73 13.71
N VAL A 555 -12.23 -13.78 13.62
CA VAL A 555 -10.83 -14.00 14.00
C VAL A 555 -10.59 -13.42 15.39
N THR A 556 -10.21 -14.28 16.35
CA THR A 556 -9.75 -13.86 17.67
C THR A 556 -8.22 -13.88 17.72
N ARG A 557 -7.61 -13.59 18.88
CA ARG A 557 -6.14 -13.72 19.03
C ARG A 557 -5.64 -15.16 18.97
N ARG A 558 -6.52 -16.14 19.17
CA ARG A 558 -6.13 -17.53 19.39
C ARG A 558 -6.98 -18.52 18.62
N ALA A 559 -8.02 -18.09 17.94
CA ALA A 559 -8.91 -18.99 17.24
C ALA A 559 -9.52 -18.31 16.03
N ILE A 560 -10.01 -19.14 15.12
CA ILE A 560 -10.87 -18.73 14.02
C ILE A 560 -12.16 -19.52 14.15
N TRP A 561 -13.25 -18.78 14.09
CA TRP A 561 -14.61 -19.30 14.19
C TRP A 561 -15.34 -19.03 12.88
N GLY A 562 -16.15 -19.96 12.40
CA GLY A 562 -16.83 -19.86 11.11
C GLY A 562 -18.32 -20.18 11.22
N ARG A 563 -19.09 -19.50 10.37
CA ARG A 563 -20.53 -19.72 10.23
C ARG A 563 -21.02 -19.38 8.82
N PRO A 564 -21.99 -20.10 8.23
CA PRO A 564 -22.54 -19.76 6.93
C PRO A 564 -23.12 -18.33 6.89
N ALA A 565 -22.81 -17.59 5.84
CA ALA A 565 -23.20 -16.19 5.67
C ALA A 565 -24.71 -16.02 5.44
N GLU A 566 -25.34 -16.96 4.74
CA GLU A 566 -26.78 -16.94 4.48
C GLU A 566 -27.60 -17.17 5.77
N ASP A 567 -27.11 -18.05 6.64
CA ASP A 567 -27.76 -18.51 7.88
C ASP A 567 -27.17 -17.87 9.15
N LEU A 568 -26.71 -16.61 9.06
CA LEU A 568 -25.98 -15.94 10.14
C LEU A 568 -26.74 -15.88 11.47
N ASP A 569 -28.07 -15.78 11.45
CA ASP A 569 -28.94 -15.67 12.64
C ASP A 569 -29.69 -16.96 13.01
N ALA A 570 -29.55 -18.02 12.22
CA ALA A 570 -30.14 -19.33 12.51
C ALA A 570 -29.75 -19.89 13.91
N PRO A 571 -30.52 -20.78 14.51
CA PRO A 571 -30.12 -21.45 15.76
C PRO A 571 -29.13 -22.59 15.46
N MET A 572 -27.89 -22.26 15.09
CA MET A 572 -26.80 -23.22 14.82
C MET A 572 -25.55 -22.91 15.64
N GLU A 573 -24.75 -23.94 15.90
CA GLU A 573 -23.44 -23.78 16.55
C GLU A 573 -22.43 -23.15 15.60
N THR A 574 -21.61 -22.24 16.11
CA THR A 574 -20.46 -21.70 15.39
C THR A 574 -19.34 -22.74 15.41
N LEU A 575 -18.72 -22.98 14.26
CA LEU A 575 -17.66 -23.96 14.12
C LEU A 575 -16.30 -23.35 14.48
N GLN A 576 -15.55 -24.00 15.38
CA GLN A 576 -14.17 -23.62 15.62
C GLN A 576 -13.27 -24.22 14.54
N LEU A 577 -12.81 -23.40 13.60
CA LEU A 577 -11.99 -23.83 12.46
C LEU A 577 -10.51 -24.01 12.85
N ALA A 578 -10.02 -23.20 13.79
CA ALA A 578 -8.62 -23.23 14.20
C ALA A 578 -8.44 -22.83 15.66
N GLN A 579 -7.43 -23.44 16.32
CA GLN A 579 -6.95 -23.04 17.64
C GLN A 579 -5.42 -22.85 17.63
N VAL A 580 -4.97 -21.63 17.85
CA VAL A 580 -3.56 -21.21 17.88
C VAL A 580 -3.04 -21.16 19.33
N PRO A 581 -1.93 -21.86 19.65
CA PRO A 581 -1.24 -21.78 20.94
C PRO A 581 -0.63 -20.41 21.22
N ASP A 582 -0.15 -20.21 22.44
CA ASP A 582 0.60 -19.00 22.81
C ASP A 582 1.83 -18.79 21.92
N PRO A 583 2.13 -17.54 21.52
CA PRO A 583 1.48 -16.29 21.93
C PRO A 583 0.28 -15.86 21.08
N GLY A 584 -0.29 -16.75 20.26
CA GLY A 584 -1.46 -16.50 19.42
C GLY A 584 -1.13 -16.18 17.96
N ILE A 585 -2.13 -15.69 17.24
CA ILE A 585 -2.01 -15.16 15.87
C ILE A 585 -1.14 -13.91 15.91
N ARG A 586 -0.19 -13.81 14.96
CA ARG A 586 0.77 -12.70 14.88
C ARG A 586 0.95 -12.24 13.45
N GLY A 587 0.06 -11.35 13.05
CA GLY A 587 -0.09 -10.82 11.70
C GLY A 587 -1.53 -10.99 11.23
N ARG A 588 -1.89 -10.30 10.14
CA ARG A 588 -3.23 -10.38 9.57
C ARG A 588 -3.49 -11.75 8.94
N VAL A 589 -4.63 -12.37 9.27
CA VAL A 589 -5.11 -13.58 8.58
C VAL A 589 -5.53 -13.20 7.17
N VAL A 590 -5.03 -13.93 6.17
CA VAL A 590 -5.31 -13.69 4.76
C VAL A 590 -6.20 -14.80 4.22
N VAL A 591 -7.29 -14.44 3.57
CA VAL A 591 -8.14 -15.38 2.84
C VAL A 591 -7.56 -15.57 1.45
N VAL A 592 -7.48 -16.82 0.98
CA VAL A 592 -7.01 -17.15 -0.35
C VAL A 592 -7.82 -18.32 -0.90
N GLY A 593 -8.75 -18.04 -1.79
CA GLY A 593 -9.74 -19.03 -2.23
C GLY A 593 -10.59 -19.50 -1.04
N ASP A 594 -10.61 -20.82 -0.81
CA ASP A 594 -11.26 -21.49 0.30
C ASP A 594 -10.33 -21.73 1.51
N GLU A 595 -9.07 -21.27 1.46
CA GLU A 595 -8.09 -21.41 2.54
C GLU A 595 -7.81 -20.10 3.28
N LEU A 596 -7.41 -20.24 4.54
CA LEU A 596 -6.99 -19.17 5.45
C LEU A 596 -5.51 -19.35 5.76
N VAL A 597 -4.72 -18.34 5.44
CA VAL A 597 -3.31 -18.25 5.84
C VAL A 597 -3.24 -17.49 7.16
N VAL A 598 -2.88 -18.20 8.23
CA VAL A 598 -2.88 -17.71 9.60
C VAL A 598 -1.44 -17.53 10.09
N PRO A 599 -0.94 -16.28 10.19
CA PRO A 599 0.41 -16.01 10.67
C PRO A 599 0.57 -16.32 12.16
N VAL A 600 1.64 -17.03 12.50
CA VAL A 600 2.06 -17.35 13.88
C VAL A 600 3.56 -17.07 14.05
N VAL A 601 4.05 -17.02 15.29
CA VAL A 601 5.45 -16.63 15.55
C VAL A 601 6.48 -17.53 14.87
N ASN A 602 6.19 -18.82 14.71
CA ASN A 602 7.12 -19.80 14.13
C ASN A 602 6.69 -20.25 12.72
N GLY A 603 5.95 -19.42 11.98
CA GLY A 603 5.51 -19.71 10.62
C GLY A 603 4.02 -19.49 10.39
N LEU A 604 3.38 -20.39 9.66
CA LEU A 604 1.99 -20.27 9.23
C LEU A 604 1.17 -21.50 9.61
N ARG A 605 -0.13 -21.28 9.74
CA ARG A 605 -1.12 -22.35 9.66
C ARG A 605 -2.04 -22.09 8.49
N ILE A 606 -2.29 -23.12 7.70
CA ILE A 606 -3.21 -23.09 6.57
C ILE A 606 -4.43 -23.90 6.97
N VAL A 607 -5.60 -23.27 6.92
CA VAL A 607 -6.86 -23.81 7.43
C VAL A 607 -7.92 -23.64 6.35
N ALA A 608 -8.65 -24.71 6.01
CA ALA A 608 -9.78 -24.58 5.10
C ALA A 608 -10.95 -23.83 5.78
N ALA A 609 -11.70 -23.03 5.02
CA ALA A 609 -12.86 -22.28 5.51
C ALA A 609 -13.96 -23.19 6.07
N HIS A 610 -14.03 -24.43 5.58
CA HIS A 610 -14.96 -25.49 6.02
C HIS A 610 -14.28 -26.62 6.80
N ALA A 611 -13.14 -26.35 7.45
CA ALA A 611 -12.43 -27.35 8.24
C ALA A 611 -13.34 -27.99 9.31
N GLU A 612 -13.30 -29.32 9.44
CA GLU A 612 -14.18 -30.09 10.36
C GLU A 612 -13.82 -29.93 11.85
N GLY A 613 -12.78 -29.17 12.19
CA GLY A 613 -12.38 -28.90 13.57
C GLY A 613 -11.01 -28.21 13.69
N PRO A 614 -10.64 -27.73 14.89
CA PRO A 614 -9.48 -26.87 15.12
C PRO A 614 -8.11 -27.54 14.92
N GLU A 615 -8.07 -28.87 14.86
CA GLU A 615 -6.89 -29.69 14.58
C GLU A 615 -6.60 -29.86 13.08
N HIS A 616 -7.54 -29.51 12.20
CA HIS A 616 -7.42 -29.67 10.75
C HIS A 616 -6.69 -28.47 10.13
N PHE A 617 -5.37 -28.42 10.31
CA PHE A 617 -4.54 -27.39 9.69
C PHE A 617 -3.21 -27.97 9.19
N ARG A 618 -2.67 -27.37 8.13
CA ARG A 618 -1.29 -27.58 7.69
C ARG A 618 -0.39 -26.54 8.35
N HIS A 619 0.64 -26.98 9.07
CA HIS A 619 1.66 -26.08 9.60
C HIS A 619 2.82 -25.96 8.62
N LEU A 620 3.21 -24.73 8.33
CA LEU A 620 4.41 -24.41 7.57
C LEU A 620 5.36 -23.63 8.46
N SER A 621 6.52 -24.18 8.76
CA SER A 621 7.53 -23.47 9.56
C SER A 621 8.20 -22.41 8.71
N LEU A 622 8.33 -21.20 9.26
CA LEU A 622 9.12 -20.11 8.67
C LEU A 622 10.09 -19.62 9.73
N ASP A 623 11.28 -19.21 9.30
CA ASP A 623 12.32 -18.69 10.21
C ASP A 623 11.93 -17.34 10.82
N ASP A 624 11.20 -16.52 10.07
CA ASP A 624 10.82 -15.16 10.46
C ASP A 624 9.29 -14.95 10.53
N PRO A 625 8.77 -14.34 11.61
CA PRO A 625 7.37 -13.95 11.73
C PRO A 625 7.07 -12.64 10.99
N GLY A 626 5.80 -12.38 10.69
CA GLY A 626 5.39 -11.08 10.15
C GLY A 626 3.98 -11.04 9.59
N ASN A 627 3.61 -9.90 9.01
CA ASN A 627 2.45 -9.82 8.11
C ASN A 627 2.80 -10.54 6.81
N VAL A 628 1.91 -11.44 6.37
CA VAL A 628 2.18 -12.36 5.27
C VAL A 628 1.34 -11.96 4.07
N LEU A 629 1.95 -11.98 2.90
CA LEU A 629 1.28 -11.79 1.62
C LEU A 629 1.66 -12.94 0.68
N PRO A 630 0.72 -13.88 0.46
CA PRO A 630 0.88 -14.91 -0.56
C PRO A 630 0.87 -14.30 -1.96
N VAL A 631 1.78 -14.76 -2.82
CA VAL A 631 1.91 -14.37 -4.23
C VAL A 631 2.17 -15.62 -5.08
N GLU A 632 1.99 -15.57 -6.40
CA GLU A 632 2.12 -16.76 -7.27
C GLU A 632 3.45 -17.52 -7.07
N SER A 633 4.56 -16.80 -6.88
CA SER A 633 5.90 -17.38 -6.76
C SER A 633 6.32 -17.79 -5.34
N GLY A 634 5.47 -17.58 -4.32
CA GLY A 634 5.80 -17.86 -2.92
C GLY A 634 5.15 -16.87 -1.95
N LEU A 635 5.84 -16.49 -0.87
CA LEU A 635 5.33 -15.61 0.17
C LEU A 635 6.24 -14.40 0.39
N ILE A 636 5.63 -13.25 0.64
CA ILE A 636 6.32 -12.09 1.20
C ILE A 636 5.93 -11.96 2.66
N VAL A 637 6.90 -11.98 3.56
CA VAL A 637 6.69 -11.72 5.00
C VAL A 637 7.33 -10.39 5.33
N VAL A 638 6.59 -9.51 6.00
CA VAL A 638 7.09 -8.21 6.47
C VAL A 638 7.01 -8.18 7.98
N ASP A 639 8.16 -8.03 8.61
CA ASP A 639 8.30 -7.89 10.06
C ASP A 639 8.38 -6.38 10.44
N ASP A 640 8.74 -6.05 11.68
CA ASP A 640 8.86 -4.65 12.12
C ASP A 640 9.95 -3.82 11.41
N ARG A 641 10.94 -4.44 10.77
CA ARG A 641 12.14 -3.79 10.21
C ARG A 641 12.57 -4.31 8.83
N GLN A 642 12.28 -5.57 8.53
CA GLN A 642 12.76 -6.33 7.39
C GLN A 642 11.60 -6.94 6.61
N PHE A 643 11.86 -7.21 5.34
CA PHE A 643 10.99 -8.10 4.57
C PHE A 643 11.76 -9.31 4.05
N HIS A 644 11.06 -10.45 4.05
CA HIS A 644 11.57 -11.79 3.91
C HIS A 644 10.80 -12.47 2.77
N PRO A 645 11.40 -12.62 1.58
CA PRO A 645 10.76 -13.34 0.48
C PRO A 645 11.04 -14.84 0.61
N TYR A 646 9.98 -15.64 0.74
CA TYR A 646 10.02 -17.09 0.64
C TYR A 646 9.60 -17.46 -0.78
N LEU A 647 10.38 -18.28 -1.47
CA LEU A 647 10.10 -18.62 -2.86
C LEU A 647 9.92 -20.12 -3.05
N VAL A 648 9.05 -20.44 -4.01
CA VAL A 648 9.01 -21.75 -4.64
C VAL A 648 9.90 -21.68 -5.87
N TRP A 649 11.09 -22.30 -5.79
CA TRP A 649 12.13 -22.18 -6.81
C TRP A 649 11.61 -22.55 -8.20
N GLU A 650 10.93 -23.68 -8.31
CA GLU A 650 10.45 -24.25 -9.57
C GLU A 650 9.44 -23.32 -10.26
N VAL A 651 8.58 -22.66 -9.48
CA VAL A 651 7.59 -21.70 -9.98
C VAL A 651 8.28 -20.43 -10.44
N ALA A 652 9.17 -19.86 -9.63
CA ALA A 652 9.91 -18.65 -9.99
C ALA A 652 10.79 -18.87 -11.24
N GLU A 653 11.49 -20.01 -11.33
CA GLU A 653 12.28 -20.38 -12.51
C GLU A 653 11.39 -20.51 -13.74
N ARG A 654 10.25 -21.21 -13.64
CA ARG A 654 9.30 -21.38 -14.74
C ARG A 654 8.79 -20.03 -15.26
N ILE A 655 8.29 -19.17 -14.36
CA ILE A 655 7.76 -17.84 -14.72
C ILE A 655 8.83 -17.02 -15.44
N LEU A 656 10.04 -16.95 -14.89
CA LEU A 656 11.13 -16.18 -15.49
C LEU A 656 11.55 -16.76 -16.85
N ARG A 657 11.63 -18.09 -17.00
CA ARG A 657 11.96 -18.73 -18.29
C ARG A 657 10.89 -18.50 -19.36
N GLU A 658 9.61 -18.59 -19.00
CA GLU A 658 8.49 -18.31 -19.90
C GLU A 658 8.55 -16.86 -20.39
N ARG A 659 8.78 -15.89 -19.49
CA ARG A 659 8.93 -14.47 -19.86
C ARG A 659 10.17 -14.20 -20.70
N MET A 660 11.31 -14.83 -20.37
CA MET A 660 12.54 -14.77 -21.17
C MET A 660 12.36 -15.34 -22.57
N ALA A 661 11.46 -16.33 -22.76
CA ALA A 661 11.13 -16.89 -24.06
C ALA A 661 10.17 -15.98 -24.84
N ALA A 662 9.24 -15.32 -24.14
CA ALA A 662 8.29 -14.37 -24.74
C ALA A 662 8.94 -13.04 -25.15
N ARG A 663 9.98 -12.59 -24.42
CA ARG A 663 10.75 -11.35 -24.66
C ARG A 663 12.25 -11.63 -24.74
N PRO A 664 12.74 -12.31 -25.80
CA PRO A 664 14.13 -12.72 -25.88
C PRO A 664 15.14 -11.55 -25.96
N GLU A 665 14.70 -10.39 -26.41
CA GLU A 665 15.47 -9.14 -26.47
C GLU A 665 15.51 -8.36 -25.14
N ASP A 666 14.68 -8.72 -24.15
CA ASP A 666 14.68 -8.07 -22.84
C ASP A 666 15.59 -8.82 -21.85
N ALA A 667 16.63 -8.14 -21.37
CA ALA A 667 17.58 -8.71 -20.42
C ALA A 667 17.04 -8.77 -18.98
N THR A 668 15.94 -8.08 -18.66
CA THR A 668 15.43 -7.90 -17.30
C THR A 668 15.20 -9.22 -16.56
N ASP A 669 14.49 -10.15 -17.21
CA ASP A 669 14.16 -11.46 -16.60
C ASP A 669 15.41 -12.35 -16.46
N ALA A 670 16.36 -12.26 -17.40
CA ALA A 670 17.62 -12.98 -17.34
C ALA A 670 18.52 -12.48 -16.19
N VAL A 671 18.64 -11.16 -16.00
CA VAL A 671 19.36 -10.59 -14.85
C VAL A 671 18.73 -11.05 -13.54
N THR A 672 17.39 -11.06 -13.48
CA THR A 672 16.63 -11.47 -12.31
C THR A 672 16.83 -12.96 -11.98
N LEU A 673 16.77 -13.84 -12.99
CA LEU A 673 17.00 -15.28 -12.81
C LEU A 673 18.44 -15.58 -12.38
N ALA A 674 19.44 -14.85 -12.88
CA ALA A 674 20.83 -15.02 -12.45
C ALA A 674 21.02 -14.65 -10.96
N ALA A 675 20.44 -13.53 -10.53
CA ALA A 675 20.45 -13.11 -9.13
C ALA A 675 19.76 -14.14 -8.22
N LEU A 676 18.59 -14.63 -8.65
CA LEU A 676 17.82 -15.64 -7.95
C LEU A 676 18.59 -16.97 -7.84
N ALA A 677 19.20 -17.43 -8.94
CA ALA A 677 20.02 -18.64 -8.98
C ALA A 677 21.20 -18.60 -7.99
N HIS A 678 21.88 -17.46 -7.89
CA HIS A 678 22.95 -17.27 -6.92
C HIS A 678 22.45 -17.43 -5.47
N ARG A 679 21.33 -16.78 -5.15
CA ARG A 679 20.75 -16.82 -3.80
C ARG A 679 20.23 -18.20 -3.41
N ALA A 680 19.66 -18.93 -4.35
CA ALA A 680 19.20 -20.30 -4.15
C ALA A 680 20.32 -21.37 -4.24
N GLY A 681 21.58 -20.96 -4.42
CA GLY A 681 22.72 -21.86 -4.56
C GLY A 681 22.71 -22.72 -5.84
N ARG A 682 21.93 -22.34 -6.86
CA ARG A 682 21.84 -23.01 -8.17
C ARG A 682 22.94 -22.52 -9.10
N ASN A 683 24.18 -22.84 -8.73
CA ASN A 683 25.40 -22.34 -9.37
C ASN A 683 25.51 -22.67 -10.87
N ASP A 684 24.94 -23.79 -11.30
CA ASP A 684 24.88 -24.26 -12.68
C ASP A 684 24.06 -23.37 -13.60
N LEU A 685 23.10 -22.61 -13.04
CA LEU A 685 22.21 -21.73 -13.80
C LEU A 685 22.72 -20.30 -13.93
N ILE A 686 23.67 -19.87 -13.09
CA ILE A 686 24.12 -18.47 -13.05
C ILE A 686 24.75 -18.06 -14.38
N VAL A 687 25.82 -18.75 -14.80
CA VAL A 687 26.58 -18.39 -16.00
C VAL A 687 25.74 -18.42 -17.29
N PRO A 688 24.96 -19.49 -17.59
CA PRO A 688 24.12 -19.52 -18.79
C PRO A 688 23.10 -18.37 -18.85
N THR A 689 22.59 -17.96 -17.70
CA THR A 689 21.60 -16.88 -17.60
C THR A 689 22.24 -15.51 -17.77
N VAL A 690 23.41 -15.29 -17.16
CA VAL A 690 24.22 -14.07 -17.38
C VAL A 690 24.59 -13.93 -18.85
N ASP A 691 25.04 -15.00 -19.51
CA ASP A 691 25.38 -14.99 -20.94
C ASP A 691 24.15 -14.65 -21.81
N ARG A 692 22.96 -15.05 -21.39
CA ARG A 692 21.72 -14.66 -22.06
C ARG A 692 21.39 -13.17 -21.85
N ALA A 693 21.54 -12.65 -20.64
CA ALA A 693 21.35 -11.22 -20.38
C ALA A 693 22.31 -10.36 -21.20
N ILE A 694 23.60 -10.74 -21.27
CA ILE A 694 24.59 -10.06 -22.12
C ILE A 694 24.17 -10.10 -23.59
N ARG A 695 23.76 -11.26 -24.11
CA ARG A 695 23.28 -11.37 -25.50
C ARG A 695 22.08 -10.48 -25.81
N ALA A 696 21.13 -10.35 -24.88
CA ALA A 696 19.97 -9.48 -25.05
C ALA A 696 20.39 -8.00 -25.08
N ILE A 697 21.25 -7.58 -24.14
CA ILE A 697 21.82 -6.22 -24.11
C ILE A 697 22.61 -5.91 -25.39
N ASP A 698 23.40 -6.86 -25.89
CA ASP A 698 24.24 -6.65 -27.08
C ASP A 698 23.45 -6.73 -28.40
N ALA A 699 22.21 -7.24 -28.38
CA ALA A 699 21.33 -7.25 -29.55
C ALA A 699 20.87 -5.83 -29.94
N ASP A 700 20.66 -4.95 -28.95
CA ASP A 700 20.46 -3.51 -29.16
C ASP A 700 21.18 -2.70 -28.07
N PRO A 701 22.49 -2.44 -28.22
CA PRO A 701 23.26 -1.71 -27.22
C PRO A 701 22.84 -0.25 -27.04
N SER A 702 22.12 0.31 -28.02
CA SER A 702 21.71 1.73 -28.03
C SER A 702 20.35 1.97 -27.38
N ALA A 703 19.58 0.93 -27.09
CA ALA A 703 18.32 1.07 -26.38
C ALA A 703 18.54 1.57 -24.94
N PRO A 704 17.74 2.55 -24.45
CA PRO A 704 17.81 3.01 -23.06
C PRO A 704 17.64 1.87 -22.03
N SER A 705 16.80 0.87 -22.35
CA SER A 705 16.62 -0.33 -21.52
C SER A 705 17.90 -1.17 -21.43
N SER A 706 18.69 -1.28 -22.50
CA SER A 706 19.96 -2.00 -22.52
C SER A 706 21.02 -1.33 -21.66
N GLU A 707 21.08 0.01 -21.64
CA GLU A 707 21.97 0.75 -20.73
C GLU A 707 21.61 0.50 -19.26
N LYS A 708 20.32 0.63 -18.92
CA LYS A 708 19.81 0.35 -17.56
C LYS A 708 20.09 -1.10 -17.15
N ASN A 709 19.81 -2.05 -18.03
CA ASN A 709 20.03 -3.48 -17.78
C ASN A 709 21.51 -3.84 -17.67
N ARG A 710 22.40 -3.20 -18.44
CA ARG A 710 23.85 -3.39 -18.32
C ARG A 710 24.36 -2.93 -16.96
N ALA A 711 23.96 -1.74 -16.51
CA ALA A 711 24.31 -1.23 -15.18
C ALA A 711 23.76 -2.13 -14.06
N ARG A 712 22.51 -2.60 -14.19
CA ARG A 712 21.90 -3.53 -13.24
C ARG A 712 22.61 -4.87 -13.20
N LEU A 713 22.98 -5.44 -14.35
CA LEU A 713 23.73 -6.70 -14.44
C LEU A 713 25.13 -6.55 -13.85
N PHE A 714 25.83 -5.45 -14.14
CA PHE A 714 27.15 -5.16 -13.55
C PHE A 714 27.07 -5.17 -12.02
N ARG A 715 26.13 -4.42 -11.43
CA ARG A 715 25.93 -4.37 -9.98
C ARG A 715 25.61 -5.75 -9.41
N THR A 716 24.70 -6.48 -10.05
CA THR A 716 24.32 -7.84 -9.65
C THR A 716 25.53 -8.78 -9.61
N LEU A 717 26.39 -8.76 -10.63
CA LEU A 717 27.60 -9.58 -10.67
C LEU A 717 28.62 -9.17 -9.62
N LEU A 718 28.79 -7.86 -9.39
CA LEU A 718 29.69 -7.34 -8.36
C LEU A 718 29.24 -7.80 -6.97
N ASP A 719 27.94 -7.71 -6.66
CA ASP A 719 27.38 -8.14 -5.38
C ASP A 719 27.53 -9.66 -5.16
N MET A 720 27.49 -10.48 -6.22
CA MET A 720 27.78 -11.92 -6.11
C MET A 720 29.25 -12.19 -5.74
N ILE A 721 30.18 -11.37 -6.23
CA ILE A 721 31.63 -11.56 -6.09
C ILE A 721 32.18 -10.91 -4.81
N GLU A 722 31.63 -9.76 -4.44
CA GLU A 722 31.98 -8.91 -3.30
C GLU A 722 30.69 -8.47 -2.58
N PRO A 723 30.03 -9.39 -1.85
CA PRO A 723 28.76 -9.08 -1.21
C PRO A 723 28.90 -7.94 -0.19
N PRO A 724 27.95 -6.98 -0.16
CA PRO A 724 27.96 -5.91 0.83
C PRO A 724 27.69 -6.47 2.24
N PRO A 725 28.11 -5.77 3.30
CA PRO A 725 27.92 -6.22 4.69
C PRO A 725 26.45 -6.41 5.06
N SER A 726 25.56 -5.69 4.39
CA SER A 726 24.11 -5.75 4.55
C SER A 726 23.46 -6.98 3.93
N LEU A 727 24.17 -7.74 3.08
CA LEU A 727 23.70 -8.99 2.48
C LEU A 727 24.50 -10.17 3.03
N PRO A 728 24.08 -10.80 4.15
CA PRO A 728 24.75 -11.99 4.66
C PRO A 728 24.66 -13.12 3.62
N THR A 729 25.80 -13.47 3.00
CA THR A 729 25.84 -14.53 1.98
C THR A 729 26.10 -15.88 2.65
N THR A 730 25.12 -16.78 2.62
CA THR A 730 25.28 -18.18 3.04
C THR A 730 25.92 -19.06 1.95
N VAL A 731 25.93 -18.59 0.70
CA VAL A 731 26.40 -19.34 -0.48
C VAL A 731 27.81 -18.88 -0.88
N ARG A 732 28.80 -19.75 -0.65
CA ARG A 732 30.18 -19.50 -1.11
C ARG A 732 30.35 -19.94 -2.57
N LEU A 733 30.74 -19.00 -3.44
CA LEU A 733 31.11 -19.31 -4.82
C LEU A 733 32.38 -20.15 -4.88
N SER A 734 32.44 -21.11 -5.82
CA SER A 734 33.69 -21.80 -6.16
C SER A 734 34.65 -20.84 -6.87
N ASP A 735 35.95 -21.09 -6.77
CA ASP A 735 36.96 -20.24 -7.44
C ASP A 735 36.78 -20.22 -8.96
N ALA A 736 36.37 -21.36 -9.56
CA ALA A 736 36.09 -21.46 -11.00
C ALA A 736 34.92 -20.54 -11.39
N LEU A 737 33.79 -20.65 -10.68
CA LEU A 737 32.62 -19.81 -10.94
C LEU A 737 32.92 -18.33 -10.67
N ARG A 738 33.68 -18.01 -9.62
CA ARG A 738 34.09 -16.63 -9.34
C ARG A 738 34.95 -16.05 -10.46
N SER A 739 35.85 -16.84 -11.03
CA SER A 739 36.61 -16.44 -12.22
C SER A 739 35.69 -16.19 -13.42
N ASP A 740 34.75 -17.08 -13.70
CA ASP A 740 33.79 -16.94 -14.80
C ASP A 740 32.93 -15.67 -14.69
N LEU A 741 32.49 -15.34 -13.47
CA LEU A 741 31.71 -14.13 -13.21
C LEU A 741 32.56 -12.87 -13.30
N LEU A 742 33.84 -12.91 -12.89
CA LEU A 742 34.77 -11.79 -13.04
C LEU A 742 34.99 -11.43 -14.52
N ASP A 743 35.12 -12.43 -15.41
CA ASP A 743 35.26 -12.20 -16.84
C ASP A 743 34.02 -11.47 -17.41
N ARG A 744 32.82 -11.90 -17.00
CA ARG A 744 31.54 -11.28 -17.41
C ARG A 744 31.33 -9.91 -16.79
N LEU A 745 31.76 -9.68 -15.55
CA LEU A 745 31.79 -8.36 -14.91
C LEU A 745 32.65 -7.38 -15.73
N GLY A 746 33.76 -7.86 -16.32
CA GLY A 746 34.59 -7.06 -17.22
C GLY A 746 33.89 -6.69 -18.52
N ILE A 747 33.04 -7.57 -19.07
CA ILE A 747 32.23 -7.32 -20.27
C ILE A 747 31.14 -6.27 -20.00
N THR A 748 30.54 -6.29 -18.81
CA THR A 748 29.44 -5.37 -18.46
C THR A 748 29.90 -4.00 -17.99
N ALA A 749 31.18 -3.83 -17.64
CA ALA A 749 31.76 -2.56 -17.20
C ALA A 749 31.82 -1.51 -18.33
N ALA A 750 30.93 -0.51 -18.29
CA ALA A 750 30.81 0.53 -19.30
C ALA A 750 31.64 1.78 -18.97
N ASN A 751 31.63 2.21 -17.71
CA ASN A 751 32.24 3.48 -17.29
C ASN A 751 33.55 3.30 -16.47
N PRO A 752 34.35 4.36 -16.25
CA PRO A 752 35.62 4.27 -15.50
C PRO A 752 35.46 3.70 -14.08
N LEU A 753 34.38 4.04 -13.39
CA LEU A 753 34.10 3.56 -12.02
C LEU A 753 33.89 2.04 -12.00
N GLU A 754 33.08 1.52 -12.91
CA GLU A 754 32.83 0.09 -13.08
C GLU A 754 34.09 -0.68 -13.49
N LYS A 755 34.90 -0.11 -14.38
CA LYS A 755 36.19 -0.72 -14.78
C LYS A 755 37.17 -0.81 -13.62
N VAL A 756 37.25 0.24 -12.79
CA VAL A 756 38.07 0.21 -11.56
C VAL A 756 37.54 -0.87 -10.61
N ALA A 757 36.23 -0.94 -10.36
CA ALA A 757 35.63 -1.94 -9.49
C ALA A 757 35.93 -3.38 -9.98
N HIS A 758 35.77 -3.65 -11.27
CA HIS A 758 36.12 -4.94 -11.89
C HIS A 758 37.61 -5.28 -11.68
N LEU A 759 38.53 -4.36 -11.99
CA LEU A 759 39.97 -4.60 -11.87
C LEU A 759 40.42 -4.80 -10.43
N MET A 760 39.80 -4.08 -9.48
CA MET A 760 40.05 -4.25 -8.05
C MET A 760 39.58 -5.63 -7.56
N ALA A 761 38.35 -6.02 -7.90
CA ALA A 761 37.80 -7.33 -7.54
C ALA A 761 38.60 -8.48 -8.15
N ARG A 762 39.01 -8.35 -9.42
CA ARG A 762 39.84 -9.34 -10.11
C ARG A 762 41.23 -9.45 -9.47
N GLY A 763 41.85 -8.33 -9.13
CA GLY A 763 43.12 -8.31 -8.41
C GLY A 763 43.02 -9.03 -7.06
N GLN A 764 41.97 -8.74 -6.28
CA GLN A 764 41.73 -9.36 -4.97
C GLN A 764 41.46 -10.86 -5.08
N PHE A 765 40.73 -11.30 -6.10
CA PHE A 765 40.54 -12.72 -6.38
C PHE A 765 41.88 -13.43 -6.62
N TYR A 766 42.74 -12.87 -7.47
CA TYR A 766 44.07 -13.44 -7.73
C TYR A 766 44.99 -13.41 -6.51
N GLU A 767 44.88 -12.42 -5.62
CA GLU A 767 45.55 -12.46 -4.31
C GLU A 767 45.04 -13.64 -3.46
N THR A 768 43.73 -13.91 -3.48
CA THR A 768 43.09 -14.96 -2.67
C THR A 768 43.51 -16.37 -3.08
N ILE A 769 43.67 -16.61 -4.39
CA ILE A 769 44.08 -17.91 -4.94
C ILE A 769 45.60 -18.04 -5.18
N ASP A 770 46.39 -17.17 -4.55
CA ASP A 770 47.86 -17.14 -4.60
C ASP A 770 48.45 -17.07 -6.03
N GLN A 771 47.86 -16.21 -6.88
CA GLN A 771 48.36 -15.91 -8.24
C GLN A 771 48.88 -14.46 -8.32
N PRO A 772 50.00 -14.13 -7.65
CA PRO A 772 50.45 -12.76 -7.46
C PRO A 772 50.77 -12.01 -8.76
N ARG A 773 51.25 -12.70 -9.81
CA ARG A 773 51.52 -12.07 -11.11
C ARG A 773 50.27 -11.51 -11.78
N LYS A 774 49.15 -12.27 -11.75
CA LYS A 774 47.87 -11.81 -12.32
C LYS A 774 47.19 -10.74 -11.47
N ALA A 775 47.38 -10.79 -10.14
CA ALA A 775 46.94 -9.73 -9.25
C ALA A 775 47.66 -8.41 -9.59
N VAL A 776 48.99 -8.47 -9.79
CA VAL A 776 49.79 -7.33 -10.25
C VAL A 776 49.29 -6.79 -11.58
N GLU A 777 49.02 -7.64 -12.57
CA GLU A 777 48.48 -7.23 -13.87
C GLU A 777 47.16 -6.43 -13.73
N SER A 778 46.26 -6.87 -12.84
CA SER A 778 44.98 -6.20 -12.63
C SER A 778 45.12 -4.82 -11.99
N TYR A 779 45.94 -4.68 -10.94
CA TYR A 779 46.19 -3.37 -10.32
C TYR A 779 47.02 -2.44 -11.20
N GLN A 780 47.95 -3.01 -11.97
CA GLN A 780 48.77 -2.24 -12.90
C GLN A 780 47.97 -1.73 -14.10
N ALA A 781 46.93 -2.44 -14.53
CA ALA A 781 46.01 -1.96 -15.56
C ALA A 781 45.29 -0.67 -15.15
N ILE A 782 44.93 -0.51 -13.86
CA ILE A 782 44.35 0.73 -13.32
C ILE A 782 45.33 1.89 -13.47
N LEU A 783 46.61 1.67 -13.12
CA LEU A 783 47.65 2.69 -13.21
C LEU A 783 48.08 3.02 -14.65
N GLY A 784 47.78 2.13 -15.59
CA GLY A 784 48.07 2.27 -17.02
C GLY A 784 47.11 3.20 -17.76
N ASP A 785 45.92 3.46 -17.22
CA ASP A 785 44.88 4.29 -17.84
C ASP A 785 44.60 5.54 -17.01
N GLU A 786 44.91 6.71 -17.58
CA GLU A 786 44.78 8.01 -16.92
C GLU A 786 43.34 8.30 -16.45
N ARG A 787 42.33 7.78 -17.14
CA ARG A 787 40.92 7.94 -16.76
C ARG A 787 40.58 7.14 -15.50
N LEU A 788 41.19 5.97 -15.33
CA LEU A 788 40.94 5.10 -14.17
C LEU A 788 41.67 5.61 -12.92
N VAL A 789 42.89 6.12 -13.08
CA VAL A 789 43.70 6.69 -11.98
C VAL A 789 42.98 7.82 -11.23
N GLN A 790 42.24 8.66 -11.96
CA GLN A 790 41.50 9.80 -11.39
C GLN A 790 40.16 9.41 -10.75
N THR A 791 39.75 8.15 -10.88
CA THR A 791 38.46 7.69 -10.37
C THR A 791 38.55 7.32 -8.89
N SER A 792 37.48 7.58 -8.14
CA SER A 792 37.35 7.11 -6.75
C SER A 792 36.96 5.64 -6.72
N TYR A 793 37.52 4.89 -5.77
CA TYR A 793 37.13 3.53 -5.43
C TYR A 793 36.56 3.52 -4.02
N SER A 794 35.35 2.98 -3.88
CA SER A 794 34.69 2.82 -2.59
C SER A 794 34.59 1.35 -2.26
N GLN A 795 35.09 0.96 -1.09
CA GLN A 795 34.89 -0.36 -0.51
C GLN A 795 34.30 -0.16 0.88
N PHE A 796 33.03 -0.56 1.04
CA PHE A 796 32.22 -0.24 2.23
C PHE A 796 32.12 1.28 2.45
N GLU A 797 32.33 1.76 3.67
CA GLU A 797 32.24 3.19 4.03
C GLU A 797 33.47 4.02 3.64
N ASN A 798 34.54 3.40 3.12
CA ASN A 798 35.78 4.08 2.81
C ASN A 798 35.90 4.38 1.33
N THR A 799 35.88 5.67 0.97
CA THR A 799 36.17 6.14 -0.39
C THR A 799 37.62 6.60 -0.49
N VAL A 800 38.38 6.00 -1.39
CA VAL A 800 39.80 6.30 -1.65
C VAL A 800 40.04 6.52 -3.14
N SER A 801 41.15 7.15 -3.51
CA SER A 801 41.57 7.20 -4.91
C SER A 801 41.97 5.81 -5.42
N ALA A 802 41.53 5.43 -6.62
CA ALA A 802 41.90 4.17 -7.26
C ALA A 802 43.43 4.03 -7.41
N GLU A 803 44.13 5.13 -7.72
CA GLU A 803 45.60 5.18 -7.79
C GLU A 803 46.24 4.79 -6.45
N ALA A 804 45.75 5.38 -5.36
CA ALA A 804 46.30 5.16 -4.03
C ALA A 804 46.08 3.71 -3.58
N GLU A 805 44.90 3.16 -3.84
CA GLU A 805 44.57 1.78 -3.49
C GLU A 805 45.37 0.76 -4.31
N ALA A 806 45.42 0.92 -5.64
CA ALA A 806 46.18 0.03 -6.52
C ALA A 806 47.66 0.01 -6.13
N ARG A 807 48.25 1.17 -5.81
CA ARG A 807 49.63 1.26 -5.30
C ARG A 807 49.82 0.56 -3.96
N ARG A 808 48.86 0.71 -3.04
CA ARG A 808 48.90 0.05 -1.73
C ARG A 808 48.91 -1.47 -1.89
N ARG A 809 48.03 -2.01 -2.74
CA ARG A 809 47.93 -3.44 -3.05
C ARG A 809 49.19 -3.97 -3.73
N LEU A 810 49.70 -3.29 -4.75
CA LEU A 810 50.96 -3.66 -5.42
C LEU A 810 52.15 -3.71 -4.45
N ARG A 811 52.31 -2.71 -3.58
CA ARG A 811 53.36 -2.71 -2.55
C ARG A 811 53.23 -3.91 -1.61
N ARG A 812 52.01 -4.26 -1.23
CA ARG A 812 51.75 -5.41 -0.35
C ARG A 812 52.17 -6.72 -1.03
N ILE A 813 51.75 -6.93 -2.28
CA ILE A 813 52.09 -8.14 -3.05
C ILE A 813 53.61 -8.27 -3.23
N ILE A 814 54.30 -7.20 -3.64
CA ILE A 814 55.75 -7.22 -3.84
C ILE A 814 56.50 -7.48 -2.53
N ARG A 815 56.03 -6.91 -1.40
CA ARG A 815 56.63 -7.20 -0.09
C ARG A 815 56.46 -8.66 0.32
N ALA A 816 55.33 -9.29 -0.02
CA ALA A 816 55.04 -10.66 0.36
C ALA A 816 55.70 -11.70 -0.56
N HIS A 817 55.75 -11.44 -1.88
CA HIS A 817 56.21 -12.42 -2.89
C HIS A 817 57.53 -12.05 -3.60
N GLY A 818 58.15 -10.92 -3.25
CA GLY A 818 59.38 -10.41 -3.86
C GLY A 818 59.15 -9.61 -5.15
N THR A 819 60.18 -8.95 -5.66
CA THR A 819 60.09 -8.05 -6.84
C THR A 819 59.84 -8.78 -8.16
N GLN A 820 60.17 -10.07 -8.23
CA GLN A 820 60.08 -10.88 -9.46
C GLN A 820 58.66 -10.99 -10.04
N VAL A 821 57.63 -10.77 -9.21
CA VAL A 821 56.22 -10.75 -9.65
C VAL A 821 55.88 -9.52 -10.49
N TYR A 822 56.74 -8.49 -10.50
CA TYR A 822 56.55 -7.23 -11.21
C TYR A 822 57.46 -7.07 -12.45
N ASP A 823 58.34 -8.05 -12.75
CA ASP A 823 59.40 -7.94 -13.76
C ASP A 823 58.92 -7.52 -15.16
N VAL A 824 57.74 -8.00 -15.60
CA VAL A 824 57.17 -7.65 -16.91
C VAL A 824 56.95 -6.14 -17.02
N PHE A 825 56.42 -5.54 -15.96
CA PHE A 825 56.17 -4.11 -15.90
C PHE A 825 57.43 -3.30 -15.63
N ASP A 826 58.41 -3.88 -14.93
CA ASP A 826 59.74 -3.28 -14.78
C ASP A 826 60.46 -3.13 -16.13
N GLN A 827 60.40 -4.17 -16.97
CA GLN A 827 60.96 -4.16 -18.32
C GLN A 827 60.23 -3.19 -19.26
N GLU A 828 58.90 -3.10 -19.15
CA GLU A 828 58.11 -2.12 -19.90
C GLU A 828 58.46 -0.68 -19.48
N ALA A 829 58.53 -0.41 -18.16
CA ALA A 829 58.93 0.90 -17.64
C ALA A 829 60.34 1.30 -18.11
N ALA A 830 61.29 0.35 -18.13
CA ALA A 830 62.64 0.59 -18.63
C ALA A 830 62.66 0.92 -20.14
N ARG A 831 61.85 0.23 -20.94
CA ARG A 831 61.71 0.51 -22.38
C ARG A 831 61.08 1.88 -22.63
N GLN A 832 60.02 2.22 -21.91
CA GLN A 832 59.38 3.53 -22.04
C GLN A 832 60.29 4.67 -21.57
N LEU A 833 61.03 4.48 -20.47
CA LEU A 833 61.99 5.46 -20.01
C LEU A 833 63.11 5.68 -21.03
N ALA A 834 63.63 4.62 -21.65
CA ALA A 834 64.63 4.74 -22.71
C ALA A 834 64.09 5.49 -23.94
N ALA A 835 62.84 5.24 -24.34
CA ALA A 835 62.19 5.97 -25.42
C ALA A 835 61.97 7.46 -25.07
N ALA A 836 61.56 7.75 -23.83
CA ALA A 836 61.32 9.11 -23.34
C ALA A 836 62.60 9.94 -23.15
N GLN A 837 63.80 9.33 -23.14
CA GLN A 837 65.07 10.08 -23.02
C GLN A 837 65.25 11.14 -24.12
N SER A 838 64.66 10.90 -25.30
CA SER A 838 64.68 11.83 -26.44
C SER A 838 63.57 12.89 -26.37
N ASP A 839 62.65 12.79 -25.40
CA ASP A 839 61.54 13.72 -25.19
C ASP A 839 61.97 14.89 -24.27
N PRO A 840 61.84 16.15 -24.72
CA PRO A 840 62.13 17.32 -23.90
C PRO A 840 61.05 17.60 -22.84
N GLU A 841 59.87 16.98 -22.91
CA GLU A 841 58.76 17.23 -21.98
C GLU A 841 58.97 16.55 -20.62
N PRO A 842 59.03 17.31 -19.49
CA PRO A 842 59.10 16.72 -18.15
C PRO A 842 57.92 15.80 -17.82
N ALA A 843 56.74 16.12 -18.38
CA ALA A 843 55.50 15.38 -18.16
C ALA A 843 55.57 13.92 -18.64
N ALA A 844 56.39 13.62 -19.66
CA ALA A 844 56.57 12.26 -20.15
C ALA A 844 57.24 11.35 -19.09
N PHE A 845 58.22 11.88 -18.36
CA PHE A 845 58.92 11.16 -17.29
C PHE A 845 58.06 11.01 -16.04
N GLU A 846 57.31 12.06 -15.67
CA GLU A 846 56.32 11.98 -14.59
C GLU A 846 55.23 10.95 -14.89
N LYS A 847 54.72 10.90 -16.12
CA LYS A 847 53.74 9.90 -16.55
C LYS A 847 54.26 8.48 -16.35
N ILE A 848 55.48 8.18 -16.80
CA ILE A 848 56.12 6.86 -16.61
C ILE A 848 56.25 6.54 -15.11
N ALA A 849 56.71 7.50 -14.31
CA ALA A 849 56.92 7.30 -12.89
C ALA A 849 55.61 7.07 -12.11
N ARG A 850 54.52 7.73 -12.53
CA ARG A 850 53.17 7.52 -11.98
C ARG A 850 52.57 6.20 -12.42
N GLN A 851 52.76 5.82 -13.68
CA GLN A 851 52.25 4.61 -14.29
C GLN A 851 52.91 3.35 -13.73
N TYR A 852 54.23 3.37 -13.49
CA TYR A 852 55.00 2.21 -13.01
C TYR A 852 55.61 2.44 -11.62
N PRO A 853 54.83 2.69 -10.57
CA PRO A 853 55.35 3.19 -9.29
C PRO A 853 56.22 2.19 -8.52
N MET A 854 56.24 0.92 -8.93
CA MET A 854 57.05 -0.14 -8.32
C MET A 854 58.26 -0.56 -9.16
N ALA A 855 58.46 0.04 -10.34
CA ALA A 855 59.60 -0.29 -11.19
C ALA A 855 60.93 0.24 -10.59
N SER A 856 62.01 -0.51 -10.79
CA SER A 856 63.38 -0.19 -10.42
C SER A 856 63.86 1.12 -11.06
N VAL A 857 63.32 1.49 -12.22
CA VAL A 857 63.64 2.72 -12.96
C VAL A 857 62.86 3.95 -12.48
N THR A 858 61.84 3.79 -11.65
CA THR A 858 60.92 4.88 -11.24
C THR A 858 61.61 6.01 -10.48
N PRO A 859 62.55 5.77 -9.55
CA PRO A 859 63.32 6.85 -8.94
C PRO A 859 64.09 7.68 -9.98
N ARG A 860 64.64 7.03 -11.03
CA ARG A 860 65.33 7.73 -12.12
C ARG A 860 64.36 8.53 -12.99
N ALA A 861 63.16 8.02 -13.25
CA ALA A 861 62.12 8.74 -13.98
C ALA A 861 61.69 10.01 -13.22
N TRP A 862 61.46 9.93 -11.90
CA TRP A 862 61.16 11.11 -11.08
C TRP A 862 62.31 12.14 -11.07
N LEU A 863 63.56 11.69 -10.96
CA LEU A 863 64.73 12.58 -11.05
C LEU A 863 64.82 13.27 -12.41
N ALA A 864 64.64 12.52 -13.50
CA ALA A 864 64.66 13.05 -14.87
C ALA A 864 63.52 14.05 -15.15
N ALA A 865 62.34 13.85 -14.55
CA ALA A 865 61.25 14.80 -14.58
C ALA A 865 61.62 16.09 -13.83
N ALA A 866 62.14 15.97 -12.61
CA ALA A 866 62.52 17.11 -11.77
C ALA A 866 63.62 17.98 -12.41
N GLU A 867 64.66 17.37 -12.98
CA GLU A 867 65.74 18.07 -13.69
C GLU A 867 65.20 18.89 -14.89
N ARG A 868 64.26 18.32 -15.66
CA ARG A 868 63.65 18.99 -16.81
C ARG A 868 62.72 20.12 -16.39
N TYR A 869 61.89 19.93 -15.37
CA TYR A 869 61.09 21.02 -14.78
C TYR A 869 61.98 22.17 -14.31
N GLN A 870 63.09 21.86 -13.64
CA GLN A 870 64.06 22.86 -13.19
C GLN A 870 64.74 23.60 -14.36
N SER A 871 65.08 22.89 -15.44
CA SER A 871 65.67 23.49 -16.64
C SER A 871 64.70 24.44 -17.36
N ARG A 872 63.40 24.13 -17.40
CA ARG A 872 62.35 24.99 -17.97
C ARG A 872 62.07 26.21 -17.13
N GLN A 873 62.04 26.06 -15.81
CA GLN A 873 61.85 27.19 -14.89
C GLN A 873 63.02 28.19 -15.00
N ARG A 874 64.25 27.70 -15.21
CA ARG A 874 65.43 28.54 -15.52
C ARG A 874 65.34 29.23 -16.89
N GLY A 875 64.76 28.57 -17.92
CA GLY A 875 64.55 29.15 -19.25
C GLY A 875 63.46 30.24 -19.30
N LEU A 876 62.37 30.09 -18.55
CA LEU A 876 61.31 31.11 -18.43
C LEU A 876 61.80 32.37 -17.67
N LEU A 877 62.63 32.19 -16.65
CA LEU A 877 63.28 33.30 -15.93
C LEU A 877 64.31 34.04 -16.81
N SER A 878 64.93 33.39 -17.80
CA SER A 878 65.84 34.07 -18.74
C SER A 878 65.12 34.84 -19.86
N ILE A 879 63.86 34.51 -20.18
CA ILE A 879 63.06 35.21 -21.21
C ILE A 879 62.39 36.48 -20.64
N HIS A 880 62.19 36.56 -19.32
CA HIS A 880 61.73 37.79 -18.65
C HIS A 880 62.87 38.75 -18.25
N ALA A 881 64.12 38.44 -18.62
CA ALA A 881 65.30 39.26 -18.36
C ALA A 881 65.98 39.74 -19.66
N THR A 882 65.17 40.04 -20.70
CA THR A 882 65.59 40.78 -21.91
C THR A 882 64.70 41.98 -22.13
#